data_AF-A0AAV9QTU0-F1
#
_entry.id   AF-A0AAV9QTU0-F1
#
_cell.length_a   1.000
_cell.length_b   1.000
_cell.length_c   1.000
_cell.angle_alpha   90.00
_cell.angle_beta   90.00
_cell.angle_gamma   90.00
#
_symmetry.space_group_name_H-M   'P 1'
#
loop_
_entity.id
_entity.type
_entity.pdbx_description
1 polymer ?
#
loop_
_entity_poly.entity_id
_entity_poly.type
_entity_poly.pdbx_seq_one_letter_code
_entity_poly.pdbx_strand_id
1 'polypeptide(L)'
;MESVVRVKKSLRSPIRKLTSCVIGEEEKRLCARRRGKKGRGHRGCNILGKTPPLQGSNLKDPSIIRSYQADLDKERQVDEVYHSPEDTNHLRSVGGKVSLPPELSKMIHPETKTKDDSFNLLSAFQGLSISRAVLTRGKPSRTPTPASAHGDSSGTVVNANLEGGKGALKVVRKGGVDGRVRGFEEIPHTGRNGWINLLRFWRENRFQQLHKHMERTFNALGPIYREKVGTLSSVNILLPSDISELFHSEGLHPRRMTLQPWATHREIRNHSKGVFLKNGEEWRSDRLQLNKEVMLSTAVRSFLPLLDEVAKDFCGMLQARVEREGRGEEGKRSLTIDPSPDLFRFALEASCHVIYGERIGLFSSSPSLESQKFIWAVERMLTTTPPLLYLPPRLLLRIGASLWTQHATAWDHIFSHAEARIQRAYQRLSSSQSRRSVTGTAGGQYTGVLGQLMEKGQLSLDLIKANITELMAGGVDTTAVPLQFALFELGRNPEVQERVRQQVRTSWSQAGGDPQKALQGAPLLKATIKEVLRLYPVGITVQRYPVRDIILQNYHIPAGTMVQACLYPMGRSSQVFEDPLRFDPGRWGGSRKEDGRRGEGQGFRSLAFGFGARQCVGRRIAENEMQLLLMHILLNFQLSVPSSEDIKTNVTLILQPETPPRITFTKL
;
A
#
# COMPACT_ATOMS: atom_id res chain seq x y z
N MET A 1 19.99 22.96 -40.73
CA MET A 1 19.56 23.60 -41.98
C MET A 1 20.36 22.91 -43.08
N GLU A 2 19.66 22.36 -44.05
CA GLU A 2 20.19 21.77 -45.31
C GLU A 2 21.06 20.51 -45.24
N SER A 3 20.39 19.36 -45.32
CA SER A 3 20.67 18.38 -46.38
C SER A 3 19.53 17.35 -46.40
N VAL A 4 19.37 16.68 -47.53
CA VAL A 4 18.39 15.61 -47.82
C VAL A 4 17.06 16.10 -48.41
N VAL A 5 17.16 16.58 -49.64
CA VAL A 5 16.11 16.46 -50.66
C VAL A 5 16.65 15.55 -51.77
N ARG A 6 15.80 14.62 -52.23
CA ARG A 6 15.90 13.70 -53.38
C ARG A 6 16.72 12.41 -53.20
N VAL A 7 16.02 11.38 -52.72
CA VAL A 7 15.69 10.22 -53.56
C VAL A 7 14.20 9.89 -53.36
N LYS A 8 13.36 10.30 -54.32
CA LYS A 8 11.97 9.85 -54.49
C LYS A 8 11.97 8.77 -55.57
N LYS A 9 11.65 7.51 -55.24
CA LYS A 9 10.82 6.55 -56.01
C LYS A 9 10.93 5.14 -55.42
N SER A 10 9.82 4.39 -55.47
CA SER A 10 9.60 3.00 -55.00
C SER A 10 9.53 2.83 -53.47
N LEU A 11 8.49 2.30 -52.82
CA LEU A 11 7.29 1.55 -53.24
C LEU A 11 6.13 1.88 -52.28
N ARG A 12 4.92 2.02 -52.84
CA ARG A 12 3.64 2.08 -52.12
C ARG A 12 2.97 0.69 -52.13
N SER A 13 2.39 0.32 -50.99
CA SER A 13 1.14 -0.43 -50.79
C SER A 13 1.24 -1.78 -50.03
N PRO A 14 0.27 -2.09 -49.14
CA PRO A 14 0.33 -3.15 -48.13
C PRO A 14 -0.58 -4.36 -48.44
N ILE A 15 -0.24 -5.54 -47.91
CA ILE A 15 -1.09 -6.74 -47.98
C ILE A 15 -1.88 -6.91 -46.68
N ARG A 16 -3.17 -6.56 -46.76
CA ARG A 16 -4.27 -7.23 -46.06
C ARG A 16 -4.52 -8.57 -46.75
N LYS A 17 -4.51 -9.68 -46.01
CA LYS A 17 -5.31 -10.90 -46.26
C LYS A 17 -5.07 -11.92 -45.16
N LEU A 18 -6.08 -12.16 -44.33
CA LEU A 18 -6.50 -13.48 -43.83
C LEU A 18 -7.87 -13.31 -43.11
N THR A 19 -8.87 -12.97 -43.89
CA THR A 19 -10.31 -13.10 -43.55
C THR A 19 -11.05 -13.35 -44.86
N SER A 20 -11.22 -14.62 -45.23
CA SER A 20 -12.29 -15.08 -46.15
C SER A 20 -12.34 -16.61 -46.16
N CYS A 21 -13.30 -17.16 -45.42
CA CYS A 21 -13.96 -18.47 -45.54
C CYS A 21 -14.94 -18.44 -44.35
N VAL A 22 -16.26 -18.31 -44.47
CA VAL A 22 -17.20 -18.64 -45.53
C VAL A 22 -18.45 -17.76 -45.28
N ILE A 23 -18.91 -17.02 -46.29
CA ILE A 23 -20.33 -16.63 -46.40
C ILE A 23 -20.76 -17.10 -47.79
N GLY A 24 -21.70 -18.03 -47.81
CA GLY A 24 -22.53 -18.34 -48.97
C GLY A 24 -23.98 -18.28 -48.48
N GLU A 25 -24.70 -17.27 -48.95
CA GLU A 25 -26.13 -17.04 -48.72
C GLU A 25 -27.03 -17.91 -49.62
N GLU A 26 -28.32 -17.80 -49.31
CA GLU A 26 -29.54 -18.10 -50.09
C GLU A 26 -30.16 -19.50 -49.98
N GLU A 27 -31.48 -19.70 -50.02
CA GLU A 27 -32.69 -18.94 -49.67
C GLU A 27 -33.84 -19.99 -49.74
N LYS A 28 -35.01 -19.67 -49.17
CA LYS A 28 -36.37 -20.20 -49.46
C LYS A 28 -36.86 -21.55 -48.88
N ARG A 29 -37.91 -21.38 -48.05
CA ARG A 29 -39.24 -22.04 -48.08
C ARG A 29 -39.30 -23.59 -48.00
N LEU A 30 -39.91 -24.12 -46.94
CA LEU A 30 -41.32 -24.58 -46.94
C LEU A 30 -41.73 -25.29 -45.63
N CYS A 31 -42.96 -24.94 -45.24
CA CYS A 31 -43.88 -25.57 -44.31
C CYS A 31 -43.82 -27.11 -44.10
N ALA A 32 -44.17 -27.45 -42.85
CA ALA A 32 -45.20 -28.43 -42.48
C ALA A 32 -44.81 -29.84 -41.98
N ARG A 33 -45.23 -30.06 -40.72
CA ARG A 33 -46.05 -31.18 -40.21
C ARG A 33 -45.55 -32.62 -40.41
N ARG A 34 -45.36 -33.28 -39.27
CA ARG A 34 -45.98 -34.58 -38.88
C ARG A 34 -45.90 -34.66 -37.34
N ARG A 35 -46.99 -34.55 -36.55
CA ARG A 35 -48.02 -35.57 -36.24
C ARG A 35 -47.41 -36.98 -36.32
N GLY A 36 -47.26 -37.79 -35.28
CA GLY A 36 -47.74 -37.80 -33.90
C GLY A 36 -47.84 -39.27 -33.48
N LYS A 37 -47.69 -39.61 -32.20
CA LYS A 37 -48.39 -40.76 -31.60
C LYS A 37 -48.29 -40.71 -30.07
N LYS A 38 -49.47 -40.85 -29.46
CA LYS A 38 -49.75 -40.94 -28.03
C LYS A 38 -49.35 -42.31 -27.47
N GLY A 39 -48.96 -42.34 -26.20
CA GLY A 39 -48.94 -43.53 -25.34
C GLY A 39 -49.00 -43.08 -23.88
N ARG A 40 -49.99 -43.56 -23.13
CA ARG A 40 -50.44 -43.10 -21.81
C ARG A 40 -49.55 -43.60 -20.66
N GLY A 41 -49.48 -42.82 -19.58
CA GLY A 41 -49.04 -43.25 -18.24
C GLY A 41 -49.27 -42.18 -17.18
N HIS A 42 -50.37 -42.31 -16.44
CA HIS A 42 -50.74 -41.63 -15.17
C HIS A 42 -49.61 -41.70 -14.11
N ARG A 43 -49.47 -40.88 -13.06
CA ARG A 43 -50.28 -39.87 -12.33
C ARG A 43 -49.29 -39.13 -11.39
N GLY A 44 -49.52 -37.85 -11.05
CA GLY A 44 -48.95 -37.25 -9.84
C GLY A 44 -48.65 -35.75 -9.88
N CYS A 45 -49.59 -34.97 -9.34
CA CYS A 45 -49.47 -33.59 -8.81
C CYS A 45 -49.51 -32.38 -9.78
N ASN A 46 -50.64 -31.67 -9.71
CA ASN A 46 -50.95 -30.34 -10.26
C ASN A 46 -50.58 -29.26 -9.20
N ILE A 47 -49.82 -28.20 -9.52
CA ILE A 47 -50.23 -26.83 -9.98
C ILE A 47 -50.52 -25.88 -8.80
N LEU A 48 -50.19 -24.59 -8.72
CA LEU A 48 -49.45 -23.53 -9.48
C LEU A 48 -49.33 -22.33 -8.48
N GLY A 49 -48.43 -21.36 -8.58
CA GLY A 49 -48.18 -20.42 -9.69
C GLY A 49 -46.93 -19.55 -9.42
N LYS A 50 -46.04 -19.37 -10.40
CA LYS A 50 -46.02 -18.39 -11.51
C LYS A 50 -45.22 -17.12 -11.17
N THR A 51 -43.97 -17.09 -11.60
CA THR A 51 -43.17 -15.89 -11.87
C THR A 51 -43.03 -15.71 -13.40
N PRO A 52 -43.18 -14.49 -13.96
CA PRO A 52 -42.99 -14.23 -15.39
C PRO A 52 -41.52 -13.95 -15.77
N PRO A 53 -41.16 -14.06 -17.07
CA PRO A 53 -39.78 -14.01 -17.54
C PRO A 53 -39.27 -12.57 -17.75
N LEU A 54 -37.95 -12.41 -17.58
CA LEU A 54 -37.17 -11.18 -17.78
C LEU A 54 -37.21 -10.72 -19.25
N GLN A 55 -37.73 -9.52 -19.48
CA GLN A 55 -37.57 -8.78 -20.74
C GLN A 55 -36.18 -8.11 -20.78
N GLY A 56 -35.46 -8.30 -21.88
CA GLY A 56 -34.22 -7.60 -22.17
C GLY A 56 -34.47 -6.11 -22.43
N SER A 57 -33.69 -5.25 -21.77
CA SER A 57 -33.74 -3.80 -21.95
C SER A 57 -33.08 -3.40 -23.28
N ASN A 58 -33.87 -2.75 -24.13
CA ASN A 58 -33.53 -2.25 -25.45
C ASN A 58 -32.69 -0.95 -25.31
N LEU A 59 -31.40 -0.98 -25.63
CA LEU A 59 -30.43 0.13 -25.50
C LEU A 59 -30.55 1.22 -26.60
N LYS A 60 -31.75 1.51 -27.09
CA LYS A 60 -31.97 2.48 -28.19
C LYS A 60 -33.18 3.39 -27.97
N ASP A 61 -33.44 3.81 -26.73
CA ASP A 61 -34.46 4.81 -26.43
C ASP A 61 -33.85 6.24 -26.43
N PRO A 62 -34.28 7.15 -27.33
CA PRO A 62 -33.80 8.53 -27.41
C PRO A 62 -34.10 9.38 -26.15
N SER A 63 -35.00 8.95 -25.27
CA SER A 63 -35.30 9.63 -24.00
C SER A 63 -34.25 9.37 -22.92
N ILE A 64 -33.63 8.18 -22.93
CA ILE A 64 -32.55 7.78 -22.00
C ILE A 64 -31.23 8.45 -22.40
N ILE A 65 -30.96 8.61 -23.70
CA ILE A 65 -29.76 9.30 -24.20
C ILE A 65 -29.78 10.79 -23.82
N ARG A 66 -30.95 11.45 -23.82
CA ARG A 66 -31.07 12.85 -23.38
C ARG A 66 -30.87 13.03 -21.87
N SER A 67 -31.30 12.07 -21.05
CA SER A 67 -31.01 12.05 -19.61
C SER A 67 -29.51 11.90 -19.34
N TYR A 68 -28.85 11.01 -20.08
CA TYR A 68 -27.40 10.78 -19.93
C TYR A 68 -26.57 12.00 -20.38
N GLN A 69 -26.99 12.68 -21.45
CA GLN A 69 -26.34 13.92 -21.89
C GLN A 69 -26.52 15.06 -20.87
N ALA A 70 -27.72 15.19 -20.29
CA ALA A 70 -28.01 16.19 -19.27
C ALA A 70 -27.25 15.94 -17.95
N ASP A 71 -27.01 14.67 -17.59
CA ASP A 71 -26.21 14.30 -16.42
C ASP A 71 -24.71 14.51 -16.66
N LEU A 72 -24.22 14.27 -17.89
CA LEU A 72 -22.85 14.63 -18.30
C LEU A 72 -22.63 16.15 -18.32
N ASP A 73 -23.61 16.93 -18.76
CA ASP A 73 -23.53 18.39 -18.74
C ASP A 73 -23.60 18.95 -17.31
N LYS A 74 -24.31 18.27 -16.39
CA LYS A 74 -24.25 18.57 -14.94
C LYS A 74 -22.90 18.23 -14.32
N GLU A 75 -22.29 17.09 -14.67
CA GLU A 75 -20.93 16.76 -14.22
C GLU A 75 -19.90 17.76 -14.77
N ARG A 76 -20.10 18.25 -16.01
CA ARG A 76 -19.26 19.28 -16.62
C ARG A 76 -19.41 20.64 -15.96
N GLN A 77 -20.63 21.02 -15.55
CA GLN A 77 -20.87 22.23 -14.75
C GLN A 77 -20.26 22.14 -13.35
N VAL A 78 -20.24 20.95 -12.72
CA VAL A 78 -19.56 20.75 -11.42
C VAL A 78 -18.04 20.88 -11.56
N ASP A 79 -17.45 20.39 -12.66
CA ASP A 79 -16.03 20.59 -12.98
C ASP A 79 -15.69 22.07 -13.33
N GLU A 80 -16.63 22.83 -13.91
CA GLU A 80 -16.46 24.27 -14.17
C GLU A 80 -16.60 25.12 -12.90
N VAL A 81 -17.42 24.72 -11.91
CA VAL A 81 -17.54 25.43 -10.62
C VAL A 81 -16.27 25.33 -9.75
N TYR A 82 -15.43 24.29 -9.95
CA TYR A 82 -14.09 24.21 -9.34
C TYR A 82 -13.01 25.04 -10.08
N HIS A 83 -13.38 25.65 -11.21
CA HIS A 83 -12.54 26.57 -11.98
C HIS A 83 -13.21 27.95 -12.09
N SER A 84 -13.46 28.60 -10.96
CA SER A 84 -13.69 30.05 -10.94
C SER A 84 -12.46 30.77 -11.51
N PRO A 85 -12.60 31.69 -12.48
CA PRO A 85 -11.49 32.47 -13.02
C PRO A 85 -10.88 33.47 -12.03
N GLU A 86 -11.49 33.70 -10.87
CA GLU A 86 -11.15 34.84 -10.01
C GLU A 86 -9.87 34.67 -9.17
N ASP A 87 -9.26 33.49 -9.13
CA ASP A 87 -7.98 33.26 -8.42
C ASP A 87 -6.74 33.22 -9.35
N THR A 88 -6.85 33.65 -10.61
CA THR A 88 -5.76 33.52 -11.60
C THR A 88 -4.75 34.68 -11.65
N ASN A 89 -4.84 35.66 -10.74
CA ASN A 89 -4.03 36.89 -10.83
C ASN A 89 -2.87 37.03 -9.83
N HIS A 90 -2.07 35.98 -9.58
CA HIS A 90 -0.89 36.13 -8.69
C HIS A 90 0.45 35.57 -9.19
N LEU A 91 0.57 35.09 -10.42
CA LEU A 91 1.89 34.68 -10.97
C LEU A 91 2.04 35.16 -12.41
N ARG A 92 2.75 36.28 -12.61
CA ARG A 92 3.21 36.70 -13.94
C ARG A 92 4.57 36.09 -14.23
N SER A 93 4.68 35.30 -15.29
CA SER A 93 5.97 34.87 -15.83
C SER A 93 6.47 35.89 -16.84
N VAL A 94 7.61 36.53 -16.57
CA VAL A 94 8.39 37.25 -17.59
C VAL A 94 9.76 36.59 -17.64
N GLY A 95 10.14 36.04 -18.80
CA GLY A 95 11.50 35.51 -19.03
C GLY A 95 11.89 34.22 -18.29
N GLY A 96 10.95 33.33 -17.96
CA GLY A 96 11.26 32.04 -17.34
C GLY A 96 11.64 32.09 -15.85
N LYS A 97 11.51 33.26 -15.21
CA LYS A 97 11.56 33.40 -13.74
C LYS A 97 10.13 33.59 -13.22
N VAL A 98 9.76 32.83 -12.20
CA VAL A 98 8.48 32.98 -11.48
C VAL A 98 8.77 33.87 -10.27
N SER A 99 8.34 35.13 -10.30
CA SER A 99 8.48 36.06 -9.18
C SER A 99 7.30 35.92 -8.21
N LEU A 100 7.60 35.84 -6.91
CA LEU A 100 6.59 35.84 -5.85
C LEU A 100 6.05 37.26 -5.64
N PRO A 101 4.77 37.42 -5.23
CA PRO A 101 4.23 38.69 -4.77
C PRO A 101 5.10 39.35 -3.68
N PRO A 102 5.18 40.69 -3.61
CA PRO A 102 6.06 41.41 -2.68
C PRO A 102 5.85 41.05 -1.20
N GLU A 103 4.63 40.70 -0.82
CA GLU A 103 4.24 40.29 0.53
C GLU A 103 4.86 38.93 0.91
N LEU A 104 4.91 37.98 -0.04
CA LEU A 104 5.54 36.66 0.11
C LEU A 104 7.06 36.76 0.13
N SER A 105 7.65 37.70 -0.63
CA SER A 105 9.10 37.95 -0.62
C SER A 105 9.58 38.48 0.75
N LYS A 106 8.85 39.44 1.34
CA LYS A 106 9.17 40.02 2.65
C LYS A 106 9.10 39.02 3.82
N MET A 107 8.27 37.98 3.73
CA MET A 107 8.21 36.92 4.74
C MET A 107 9.38 35.93 4.65
N ILE A 108 10.05 35.84 3.51
CA ILE A 108 11.20 34.95 3.29
C ILE A 108 12.49 35.63 3.75
N HIS A 109 12.58 36.96 3.67
CA HIS A 109 13.74 37.75 4.06
C HIS A 109 13.38 39.08 4.75
N PRO A 110 13.18 39.11 6.08
CA PRO A 110 12.85 40.36 6.80
C PRO A 110 13.97 41.41 6.78
N GLU A 111 15.21 41.03 6.41
CA GLU A 111 16.41 41.88 6.44
C GLU A 111 16.92 42.31 5.04
N THR A 112 16.22 42.00 3.94
CA THR A 112 16.71 42.34 2.59
C THR A 112 16.28 43.75 2.16
N LYS A 113 17.25 44.66 2.09
CA LYS A 113 17.11 46.04 1.58
C LYS A 113 17.42 46.15 0.09
N THR A 114 16.85 45.33 -0.80
CA THR A 114 16.97 45.57 -2.26
C THR A 114 15.86 44.88 -3.05
N LYS A 115 15.47 45.50 -4.18
CA LYS A 115 14.23 45.24 -4.93
C LYS A 115 14.29 44.08 -5.94
N ASP A 116 15.39 43.30 -6.00
CA ASP A 116 15.66 42.41 -7.15
C ASP A 116 16.12 40.97 -6.84
N ASP A 117 16.00 40.48 -5.60
CA ASP A 117 16.27 39.07 -5.29
C ASP A 117 15.01 38.19 -5.47
N SER A 118 14.70 37.85 -6.72
CA SER A 118 13.64 36.88 -7.05
C SER A 118 14.08 35.45 -6.69
N PHE A 119 13.37 34.79 -5.76
CA PHE A 119 13.57 33.39 -5.40
C PHE A 119 13.38 32.45 -6.62
N ASN A 120 14.42 31.69 -6.97
CA ASN A 120 14.37 30.76 -8.08
C ASN A 120 13.83 29.39 -7.64
N LEU A 121 12.60 29.05 -8.03
CA LEU A 121 12.01 27.72 -7.77
C LEU A 121 12.89 26.57 -8.28
N LEU A 122 13.71 26.79 -9.33
CA LEU A 122 14.63 25.78 -9.86
C LEU A 122 15.76 25.42 -8.90
N SER A 123 16.22 26.31 -8.01
CA SER A 123 17.30 25.99 -7.06
C SER A 123 16.83 25.01 -5.98
N ALA A 124 15.54 25.09 -5.58
CA ALA A 124 14.91 24.10 -4.70
C ALA A 124 14.80 22.71 -5.36
N PHE A 125 14.74 22.65 -6.70
CA PHE A 125 14.75 21.39 -7.46
C PHE A 125 16.16 20.87 -7.77
N GLN A 126 17.19 21.74 -7.82
CA GLN A 126 18.58 21.35 -8.08
C GLN A 126 19.24 20.63 -6.89
N GLY A 127 18.78 20.87 -5.66
CA GLY A 127 19.25 20.18 -4.45
C GLY A 127 18.88 18.68 -4.36
N LEU A 128 18.13 18.14 -5.33
CA LEU A 128 17.76 16.72 -5.40
C LEU A 128 18.82 15.84 -6.09
N SER A 129 20.01 16.37 -6.39
CA SER A 129 21.18 15.57 -6.77
C SER A 129 21.76 14.89 -5.53
N ILE A 130 21.44 13.62 -5.30
CA ILE A 130 22.01 12.82 -4.21
C ILE A 130 23.49 12.55 -4.52
N SER A 131 24.38 13.14 -3.72
CA SER A 131 25.82 12.86 -3.76
C SER A 131 26.10 11.39 -3.48
N ARG A 132 26.73 10.75 -4.48
CA ARG A 132 27.25 9.38 -4.44
C ARG A 132 28.66 9.40 -3.84
N ALA A 133 28.80 9.44 -2.51
CA ALA A 133 30.09 9.19 -1.85
C ALA A 133 29.96 9.00 -0.33
N VAL A 134 29.94 7.75 0.16
CA VAL A 134 30.71 7.32 1.35
C VAL A 134 31.01 5.82 1.20
N LEU A 135 32.05 5.53 0.42
CA LEU A 135 32.76 4.26 0.42
C LEU A 135 34.24 4.58 0.23
N THR A 136 34.93 4.95 1.31
CA THR A 136 36.37 4.70 1.48
C THR A 136 36.80 4.95 2.93
N ARG A 137 37.63 3.99 3.40
CA ARG A 137 38.42 3.87 4.64
C ARG A 137 38.73 5.15 5.44
N GLY A 138 38.64 5.02 6.77
CA GLY A 138 39.01 6.05 7.73
C GLY A 138 40.44 6.01 8.27
N LYS A 139 40.71 6.94 9.19
CA LYS A 139 41.56 6.86 10.40
C LYS A 139 41.34 8.12 11.27
N PRO A 140 41.74 8.14 12.57
CA PRO A 140 40.96 8.73 13.66
C PRO A 140 41.45 10.13 14.09
N SER A 141 40.55 10.91 14.70
CA SER A 141 40.95 12.04 15.54
C SER A 141 40.07 12.17 16.80
N ARG A 142 40.76 11.98 17.92
CA ARG A 142 40.60 12.51 19.29
C ARG A 142 39.26 13.13 19.74
N THR A 143 38.76 12.52 20.82
CA THR A 143 37.87 13.04 21.86
C THR A 143 38.23 14.44 22.37
N PRO A 144 37.22 15.18 22.84
CA PRO A 144 37.27 15.67 24.21
C PRO A 144 36.01 15.34 25.02
N THR A 145 36.28 14.99 26.28
CA THR A 145 35.39 14.77 27.42
C THR A 145 34.47 15.97 27.70
N PRO A 146 33.22 15.76 28.14
CA PRO A 146 32.50 16.74 28.93
C PRO A 146 32.62 16.43 30.42
N ALA A 147 32.90 17.48 31.18
CA ALA A 147 33.01 17.50 32.62
C ALA A 147 31.67 17.29 33.34
N SER A 148 31.79 16.77 34.55
CA SER A 148 30.80 16.57 35.59
C SER A 148 30.03 17.84 36.00
N ALA A 149 28.75 17.69 36.32
CA ALA A 149 28.08 18.49 37.34
C ALA A 149 27.15 17.58 38.15
N HIS A 150 27.52 17.36 39.41
CA HIS A 150 26.69 16.83 40.47
C HIS A 150 25.57 17.82 40.82
N GLY A 151 24.43 17.28 41.27
CA GLY A 151 23.34 18.03 41.87
C GLY A 151 22.28 17.09 42.38
N ASP A 152 22.52 16.53 43.58
CA ASP A 152 21.54 15.79 44.38
C ASP A 152 20.32 16.67 44.69
N SER A 153 19.13 16.09 44.63
CA SER A 153 18.14 16.26 45.70
C SER A 153 17.10 15.15 45.67
N SER A 154 17.08 14.44 46.79
CA SER A 154 16.10 13.46 47.26
C SER A 154 14.76 14.14 47.61
N GLY A 155 13.66 13.40 47.43
CA GLY A 155 12.31 13.90 47.71
C GLY A 155 11.23 12.82 47.72
N THR A 156 11.35 11.93 48.71
CA THR A 156 10.37 11.10 49.43
C THR A 156 8.92 10.95 48.91
N VAL A 157 8.53 9.67 48.84
CA VAL A 157 7.21 9.06 48.71
C VAL A 157 6.26 9.48 49.84
N VAL A 158 5.00 9.81 49.51
CA VAL A 158 3.88 9.78 50.47
C VAL A 158 2.69 9.06 49.85
N ASN A 159 2.36 7.92 50.47
CA ASN A 159 1.12 7.16 50.29
C ASN A 159 -0.06 7.93 50.89
N ALA A 160 -1.20 7.91 50.20
CA ALA A 160 -2.50 8.12 50.83
C ALA A 160 -3.53 7.16 50.22
N ASN A 161 -3.88 6.13 50.99
CA ASN A 161 -5.14 5.39 50.85
C ASN A 161 -6.28 6.27 51.38
N LEU A 162 -7.46 6.23 50.75
CA LEU A 162 -8.78 6.25 51.40
C LEU A 162 -9.90 5.96 50.37
N GLU A 163 -10.46 4.76 50.54
CA GLU A 163 -11.90 4.42 50.56
C GLU A 163 -12.87 4.89 49.45
N GLY A 164 -13.39 3.90 48.71
CA GLY A 164 -14.78 3.45 48.81
C GLY A 164 -15.91 4.48 48.58
N GLY A 165 -16.31 4.66 47.32
CA GLY A 165 -17.56 5.35 46.98
C GLY A 165 -18.18 4.82 45.69
N LYS A 166 -19.30 4.08 45.82
CA LYS A 166 -20.17 3.69 44.69
C LYS A 166 -20.73 4.95 44.03
N GLY A 167 -20.24 5.29 42.84
CA GLY A 167 -20.76 6.37 42.01
C GLY A 167 -21.11 5.86 40.62
N ALA A 168 -22.39 5.96 40.25
CA ALA A 168 -22.90 5.62 38.93
C ALA A 168 -22.09 6.31 37.82
N LEU A 169 -21.69 5.53 36.82
CA LEU A 169 -20.99 5.99 35.62
C LEU A 169 -21.83 7.03 34.87
N LYS A 170 -21.52 8.31 35.11
CA LYS A 170 -22.00 9.44 34.31
C LYS A 170 -21.21 9.45 33.01
N VAL A 171 -21.88 9.17 31.91
CA VAL A 171 -21.36 9.35 30.54
C VAL A 171 -20.96 10.81 30.36
N VAL A 172 -19.66 11.10 30.37
CA VAL A 172 -19.15 12.43 30.02
C VAL A 172 -19.15 12.54 28.50
N ARG A 173 -20.30 12.87 27.93
CA ARG A 173 -20.34 13.58 26.64
C ARG A 173 -19.65 14.92 26.88
N LYS A 174 -18.43 15.11 26.36
CA LYS A 174 -17.87 16.45 26.19
C LYS A 174 -18.70 17.18 25.13
N GLY A 175 -19.84 17.69 25.55
CA GLY A 175 -20.63 18.64 24.78
C GLY A 175 -19.83 19.93 24.63
N GLY A 176 -19.75 20.43 23.40
CA GLY A 176 -19.42 21.84 23.19
C GLY A 176 -20.46 22.71 23.89
N VAL A 177 -20.06 23.92 24.24
CA VAL A 177 -20.74 24.87 25.14
C VAL A 177 -22.18 25.24 24.71
N ASP A 178 -22.67 24.83 23.54
CA ASP A 178 -24.05 25.11 23.05
C ASP A 178 -24.81 23.92 22.42
N GLY A 179 -24.32 22.67 22.47
CA GLY A 179 -25.01 21.53 21.85
C GLY A 179 -25.15 21.57 20.31
N ARG A 180 -24.65 22.63 19.66
CA ARG A 180 -24.63 22.80 18.20
C ARG A 180 -23.42 22.08 17.59
N VAL A 181 -23.65 21.40 16.46
CA VAL A 181 -22.58 20.83 15.61
C VAL A 181 -21.82 21.99 14.95
N ARG A 182 -20.49 21.98 15.06
CA ARG A 182 -19.62 23.03 14.49
C ARG A 182 -19.44 22.85 12.99
N GLY A 183 -19.22 23.96 12.28
CA GLY A 183 -18.99 23.96 10.84
C GLY A 183 -17.63 23.41 10.44
N PHE A 184 -17.50 23.00 9.17
CA PHE A 184 -16.25 22.48 8.60
C PHE A 184 -15.06 23.45 8.72
N GLU A 185 -15.33 24.75 8.58
CA GLU A 185 -14.27 25.78 8.64
C GLU A 185 -13.69 25.97 10.05
N GLU A 186 -14.40 25.55 11.09
CA GLU A 186 -13.99 25.65 12.49
C GLU A 186 -13.03 24.52 12.92
N ILE A 187 -12.77 23.54 12.04
CA ILE A 187 -11.80 22.47 12.33
C ILE A 187 -10.39 23.09 12.40
N PRO A 188 -9.61 22.82 13.48
CA PRO A 188 -8.24 23.29 13.61
C PRO A 188 -7.41 22.96 12.37
N HIS A 189 -6.54 23.86 11.92
CA HIS A 189 -5.83 23.67 10.65
C HIS A 189 -4.38 24.14 10.66
N THR A 190 -3.53 23.53 9.82
CA THR A 190 -2.09 23.89 9.70
C THR A 190 -1.82 25.17 8.89
N GLY A 191 -2.88 25.79 8.35
CA GLY A 191 -2.85 27.02 7.57
C GLY A 191 -3.80 26.95 6.38
N ARG A 192 -4.25 28.12 5.88
CA ARG A 192 -5.22 28.19 4.77
C ARG A 192 -4.56 28.11 3.38
N ASN A 193 -3.30 28.55 3.27
CA ASN A 193 -2.59 28.58 1.99
C ASN A 193 -1.78 27.29 1.77
N GLY A 194 -2.29 26.44 0.86
CA GLY A 194 -1.66 25.16 0.52
C GLY A 194 -0.26 25.29 -0.10
N TRP A 195 0.01 26.37 -0.84
CA TRP A 195 1.29 26.59 -1.49
C TRP A 195 2.38 27.02 -0.50
N ILE A 196 2.04 27.85 0.49
CA ILE A 196 2.95 28.20 1.58
C ILE A 196 3.30 26.95 2.39
N ASN A 197 2.30 26.10 2.69
CA ASN A 197 2.54 24.82 3.35
C ASN A 197 3.41 23.89 2.50
N LEU A 198 3.18 23.83 1.19
CA LEU A 198 4.02 23.05 0.27
C LEU A 198 5.48 23.52 0.31
N LEU A 199 5.73 24.82 0.20
CA LEU A 199 7.07 25.40 0.29
C LEU A 199 7.74 25.05 1.63
N ARG A 200 6.99 25.09 2.74
CA ARG A 200 7.48 24.67 4.06
C ARG A 200 7.85 23.19 4.08
N PHE A 201 7.05 22.33 3.46
CA PHE A 201 7.32 20.90 3.37
C PHE A 201 8.62 20.61 2.61
N TRP A 202 8.87 21.35 1.52
CA TRP A 202 10.12 21.26 0.77
C TRP A 202 11.31 21.77 1.58
N ARG A 203 11.23 22.98 2.13
CA ARG A 203 12.32 23.64 2.86
C ARG A 203 12.79 22.83 4.07
N GLU A 204 11.86 22.18 4.76
CA GLU A 204 12.11 21.46 6.02
C GLU A 204 12.16 19.94 5.84
N ASN A 205 12.24 19.44 4.60
CA ASN A 205 12.27 18.02 4.27
C ASN A 205 11.13 17.21 4.95
N ARG A 206 9.93 17.81 5.08
CA ARG A 206 8.81 17.20 5.81
C ARG A 206 8.23 15.99 5.09
N PHE A 207 8.47 15.80 3.79
CA PHE A 207 8.01 14.60 3.08
C PHE A 207 8.64 13.32 3.63
N GLN A 208 9.94 13.36 3.94
CA GLN A 208 10.64 12.24 4.56
C GLN A 208 10.27 12.05 6.04
N GLN A 209 9.78 13.11 6.69
CA GLN A 209 9.39 13.11 8.10
C GLN A 209 7.87 13.29 8.30
N LEU A 210 7.06 12.86 7.31
CA LEU A 210 5.62 13.14 7.29
C LEU A 210 4.91 12.56 8.51
N HIS A 211 5.27 11.34 8.91
CA HIS A 211 4.77 10.68 10.11
C HIS A 211 5.04 11.48 11.40
N LYS A 212 6.24 12.06 11.56
CA LYS A 212 6.59 12.94 12.70
C LYS A 212 5.90 14.30 12.61
N HIS A 213 5.67 14.82 11.41
CA HIS A 213 4.85 16.03 11.20
C HIS A 213 3.41 15.80 11.66
N MET A 214 2.80 14.67 11.28
CA MET A 214 1.44 14.31 11.71
C MET A 214 1.35 14.18 13.22
N GLU A 215 2.26 13.43 13.86
CA GLU A 215 2.31 13.26 15.31
C GLU A 215 2.40 14.60 16.05
N ARG A 216 3.34 15.47 15.65
CA ARG A 216 3.46 16.82 16.22
C ARG A 216 2.20 17.66 16.01
N THR A 217 1.55 17.51 14.86
CA THR A 217 0.32 18.26 14.54
C THR A 217 -0.86 17.79 15.38
N PHE A 218 -1.05 16.49 15.59
CA PHE A 218 -2.07 15.96 16.50
C PHE A 218 -1.82 16.37 17.95
N ASN A 219 -0.55 16.39 18.39
CA ASN A 219 -0.19 16.87 19.72
C ASN A 219 -0.51 18.36 19.92
N ALA A 220 -0.40 19.17 18.86
CA ALA A 220 -0.66 20.61 18.92
C ALA A 220 -2.14 20.98 18.73
N LEU A 221 -2.85 20.31 17.80
CA LEU A 221 -4.20 20.70 17.37
C LEU A 221 -5.32 19.81 17.93
N GLY A 222 -4.97 18.70 18.56
CA GLY A 222 -5.93 17.71 19.07
C GLY A 222 -6.24 16.60 18.06
N PRO A 223 -7.27 15.77 18.32
CA PRO A 223 -7.50 14.49 17.63
C PRO A 223 -8.04 14.61 16.19
N ILE A 224 -8.37 15.83 15.74
CA ILE A 224 -8.84 16.13 14.39
C ILE A 224 -8.20 17.43 13.91
N TYR A 225 -7.71 17.47 12.67
CA TYR A 225 -7.26 18.71 12.04
C TYR A 225 -7.40 18.69 10.52
N ARG A 226 -7.47 19.88 9.90
CA ARG A 226 -7.38 20.07 8.44
C ARG A 226 -5.97 20.45 8.02
N GLU A 227 -5.56 19.92 6.88
CA GLU A 227 -4.31 20.29 6.26
C GLU A 227 -4.49 20.46 4.76
N LYS A 228 -3.92 21.56 4.23
CA LYS A 228 -3.85 21.83 2.81
C LYS A 228 -2.38 21.93 2.42
N VAL A 229 -1.93 21.09 1.49
CA VAL A 229 -0.55 21.06 0.98
C VAL A 229 -0.62 20.98 -0.54
N GLY A 230 -0.15 22.02 -1.21
CA GLY A 230 -0.29 22.17 -2.66
C GLY A 230 -1.76 22.08 -3.08
N THR A 231 -2.06 21.13 -3.97
CA THR A 231 -3.40 20.85 -4.47
C THR A 231 -4.24 19.95 -3.55
N LEU A 232 -3.64 19.32 -2.54
CA LEU A 232 -4.34 18.37 -1.67
C LEU A 232 -4.87 19.05 -0.42
N SER A 233 -6.10 18.72 -0.06
CA SER A 233 -6.73 19.11 1.20
C SER A 233 -7.31 17.88 1.88
N SER A 234 -7.04 17.73 3.17
CA SER A 234 -7.54 16.60 3.96
C SER A 234 -7.99 17.00 5.36
N VAL A 235 -8.91 16.19 5.89
CA VAL A 235 -9.20 16.06 7.32
C VAL A 235 -8.42 14.86 7.84
N ASN A 236 -7.67 15.04 8.92
CA ASN A 236 -6.81 14.02 9.52
C ASN A 236 -7.39 13.65 10.88
N ILE A 237 -7.57 12.35 11.12
CA ILE A 237 -8.14 11.77 12.35
C ILE A 237 -7.28 10.62 12.86
N LEU A 238 -7.29 10.38 14.17
CA LEU A 238 -6.57 9.23 14.77
C LEU A 238 -7.41 8.35 15.70
N LEU A 239 -8.60 8.80 16.12
CA LEU A 239 -9.39 8.06 17.11
C LEU A 239 -10.19 6.93 16.45
N PRO A 240 -10.20 5.71 17.03
CA PRO A 240 -10.96 4.58 16.46
C PRO A 240 -12.46 4.84 16.29
N SER A 241 -13.07 5.67 17.13
CA SER A 241 -14.48 6.08 17.02
C SER A 241 -14.74 6.87 15.73
N ASP A 242 -13.91 7.88 15.45
CA ASP A 242 -14.01 8.70 14.23
C ASP A 242 -13.75 7.86 12.98
N ILE A 243 -12.77 6.95 13.07
CA ILE A 243 -12.44 6.04 12.00
C ILE A 243 -13.60 5.08 11.73
N SER A 244 -14.26 4.59 12.78
CA SER A 244 -15.47 3.77 12.65
C SER A 244 -16.56 4.51 11.89
N GLU A 245 -16.87 5.77 12.23
CA GLU A 245 -17.88 6.56 11.51
C GLU A 245 -17.49 6.77 10.04
N LEU A 246 -16.23 7.09 9.77
CA LEU A 246 -15.72 7.20 8.40
C LEU A 246 -15.98 5.93 7.59
N PHE A 247 -15.67 4.75 8.14
CA PHE A 247 -15.89 3.49 7.44
C PHE A 247 -17.38 3.11 7.32
N HIS A 248 -18.25 3.49 8.27
CA HIS A 248 -19.70 3.33 8.14
C HIS A 248 -20.32 4.23 7.06
N SER A 249 -19.63 5.32 6.70
CA SER A 249 -20.03 6.19 5.60
C SER A 249 -19.57 5.70 4.22
N GLU A 250 -18.95 4.52 4.13
CA GLU A 250 -18.57 3.93 2.84
C GLU A 250 -19.78 3.38 2.09
N GLY A 251 -19.87 3.70 0.80
CA GLY A 251 -20.78 3.01 -0.12
C GLY A 251 -20.20 1.70 -0.67
N LEU A 252 -20.89 1.11 -1.65
CA LEU A 252 -20.45 -0.10 -2.37
C LEU A 252 -19.10 0.04 -3.10
N HIS A 253 -18.69 1.29 -3.36
CA HIS A 253 -17.48 1.67 -4.09
C HIS A 253 -16.61 2.59 -3.23
N PRO A 254 -15.95 2.08 -2.17
CA PRO A 254 -15.09 2.93 -1.34
C PRO A 254 -14.06 3.65 -2.19
N ARG A 255 -14.00 4.98 -2.14
CA ARG A 255 -13.08 5.79 -2.95
C ARG A 255 -11.79 6.08 -2.18
N ARG A 256 -10.64 6.04 -2.86
CA ARG A 256 -9.34 6.49 -2.33
C ARG A 256 -8.69 7.45 -3.34
N MET A 257 -7.81 8.31 -2.85
CA MET A 257 -7.02 9.20 -3.69
C MET A 257 -6.25 8.38 -4.74
N THR A 258 -6.45 8.72 -6.00
CA THR A 258 -5.64 8.20 -7.10
C THR A 258 -4.29 8.91 -7.09
N LEU A 259 -3.19 8.13 -7.11
CA LEU A 259 -1.84 8.70 -7.21
C LEU A 259 -1.65 9.24 -8.63
N GLN A 260 -1.87 10.55 -8.79
CA GLN A 260 -1.84 11.23 -10.08
C GLN A 260 -0.55 10.97 -10.88
N PRO A 261 0.66 11.01 -10.30
CA PRO A 261 1.89 10.72 -11.05
C PRO A 261 1.88 9.32 -11.70
N TRP A 262 1.30 8.34 -11.02
CA TRP A 262 1.21 6.97 -11.52
C TRP A 262 0.17 6.87 -12.63
N ALA A 263 -1.01 7.49 -12.44
CA ALA A 263 -2.06 7.53 -13.46
C ALA A 263 -1.58 8.21 -14.74
N THR A 264 -0.90 9.36 -14.63
CA THR A 264 -0.32 10.09 -15.76
C THR A 264 0.71 9.25 -16.52
N HIS A 265 1.54 8.46 -15.82
CA HIS A 265 2.44 7.53 -16.49
C HIS A 265 1.66 6.51 -17.34
N ARG A 266 0.58 5.92 -16.79
CA ARG A 266 -0.24 4.94 -17.53
C ARG A 266 -0.90 5.55 -18.75
N GLU A 267 -1.40 6.77 -18.64
CA GLU A 267 -2.01 7.51 -19.75
C GLU A 267 -0.98 7.79 -20.87
N ILE A 268 0.21 8.28 -20.52
CA ILE A 268 1.28 8.60 -21.50
C ILE A 268 1.79 7.34 -22.20
N ARG A 269 1.93 6.23 -21.48
CA ARG A 269 2.40 4.95 -22.04
C ARG A 269 1.30 4.07 -22.63
N ASN A 270 0.05 4.54 -22.60
CA ASN A 270 -1.12 3.77 -23.00
C ASN A 270 -1.21 2.39 -22.30
N HIS A 271 -0.87 2.34 -21.01
CA HIS A 271 -1.00 1.16 -20.17
C HIS A 271 -2.36 1.15 -19.47
N SER A 272 -2.94 -0.04 -19.29
CA SER A 272 -4.12 -0.21 -18.43
C SER A 272 -3.80 0.13 -16.96
N LYS A 273 -4.79 0.64 -16.24
CA LYS A 273 -4.74 0.90 -14.79
C LYS A 273 -5.21 -0.36 -14.04
N GLY A 274 -4.48 -0.79 -13.02
CA GLY A 274 -4.94 -1.87 -12.14
C GLY A 274 -5.82 -1.33 -11.00
N VAL A 275 -6.27 -2.23 -10.12
CA VAL A 275 -7.18 -1.93 -9.01
C VAL A 275 -6.64 -0.88 -8.03
N PHE A 276 -5.33 -0.64 -7.99
CA PHE A 276 -4.78 0.36 -7.08
C PHE A 276 -5.15 1.79 -7.52
N LEU A 277 -5.25 2.02 -8.84
CA LEU A 277 -5.46 3.34 -9.45
C LEU A 277 -6.92 3.63 -9.84
N LYS A 278 -7.72 2.58 -10.07
CA LYS A 278 -9.14 2.66 -10.46
C LYS A 278 -10.06 3.14 -9.32
N ASN A 279 -11.25 3.64 -9.62
CA ASN A 279 -12.31 3.95 -8.64
C ASN A 279 -13.71 3.54 -9.17
N GLY A 280 -14.74 3.56 -8.33
CA GLY A 280 -16.11 3.27 -8.81
C GLY A 280 -16.30 1.81 -9.27
N GLU A 281 -17.13 1.61 -10.29
CA GLU A 281 -17.50 0.29 -10.81
C GLU A 281 -16.32 -0.44 -11.47
N GLU A 282 -15.46 0.28 -12.21
CA GLU A 282 -14.27 -0.32 -12.84
C GLU A 282 -13.33 -0.94 -11.79
N TRP A 283 -13.21 -0.34 -10.61
CA TRP A 283 -12.43 -0.89 -9.51
C TRP A 283 -13.10 -2.14 -8.95
N ARG A 284 -14.43 -2.08 -8.73
CA ARG A 284 -15.18 -3.17 -8.11
C ARG A 284 -15.15 -4.42 -8.99
N SER A 285 -15.36 -4.27 -10.29
CA SER A 285 -15.34 -5.37 -11.25
C SER A 285 -14.01 -6.13 -11.21
N ASP A 286 -12.88 -5.43 -11.39
CA ASP A 286 -11.54 -6.03 -11.30
C ASP A 286 -11.27 -6.63 -9.92
N ARG A 287 -11.65 -5.91 -8.84
CA ARG A 287 -11.38 -6.32 -7.46
C ARG A 287 -12.09 -7.64 -7.11
N LEU A 288 -13.32 -7.83 -7.57
CA LEU A 288 -14.07 -9.07 -7.34
C LEU A 288 -13.39 -10.27 -8.00
N GLN A 289 -12.79 -10.10 -9.19
CA GLN A 289 -12.05 -11.17 -9.85
C GLN A 289 -10.73 -11.47 -9.14
N LEU A 290 -9.95 -10.44 -8.80
CA LEU A 290 -8.70 -10.64 -8.07
C LEU A 290 -8.90 -11.31 -6.71
N ASN A 291 -9.93 -10.92 -5.96
CA ASN A 291 -10.21 -11.48 -4.64
C ASN A 291 -10.35 -13.01 -4.68
N LYS A 292 -10.86 -13.59 -5.77
CA LYS A 292 -10.99 -15.04 -5.93
C LYS A 292 -9.65 -15.76 -5.92
N GLU A 293 -8.61 -15.13 -6.47
CA GLU A 293 -7.29 -15.73 -6.64
C GLU A 293 -6.27 -15.33 -5.56
N VAL A 294 -6.52 -14.26 -4.81
CA VAL A 294 -5.54 -13.75 -3.81
C VAL A 294 -6.08 -13.63 -2.39
N MET A 295 -7.40 -13.62 -2.19
CA MET A 295 -8.01 -13.37 -0.87
C MET A 295 -8.84 -14.54 -0.33
N LEU A 296 -9.42 -15.37 -1.20
CA LEU A 296 -10.20 -16.54 -0.78
C LEU A 296 -9.32 -17.59 -0.10
N SER A 297 -9.87 -18.26 0.91
CA SER A 297 -9.16 -19.30 1.65
C SER A 297 -8.72 -20.47 0.76
N THR A 298 -9.47 -20.79 -0.28
CA THR A 298 -9.10 -21.81 -1.27
C THR A 298 -7.83 -21.43 -2.02
N ALA A 299 -7.72 -20.19 -2.50
CA ALA A 299 -6.52 -19.69 -3.13
C ALA A 299 -5.32 -19.64 -2.17
N VAL A 300 -5.55 -19.21 -0.93
CA VAL A 300 -4.51 -19.20 0.13
C VAL A 300 -3.95 -20.60 0.35
N ARG A 301 -4.79 -21.64 0.42
CA ARG A 301 -4.31 -23.03 0.56
C ARG A 301 -3.43 -23.45 -0.61
N SER A 302 -3.70 -22.98 -1.82
CA SER A 302 -2.92 -23.32 -3.00
C SER A 302 -1.53 -22.67 -3.01
N PHE A 303 -1.41 -21.41 -2.58
CA PHE A 303 -0.12 -20.70 -2.61
C PHE A 303 0.68 -20.77 -1.32
N LEU A 304 0.10 -21.19 -0.19
CA LEU A 304 0.81 -21.28 1.09
C LEU A 304 2.05 -22.17 1.03
N PRO A 305 2.03 -23.36 0.40
CA PRO A 305 3.24 -24.19 0.26
C PRO A 305 4.36 -23.48 -0.50
N LEU A 306 4.03 -22.70 -1.54
CA LEU A 306 5.00 -21.93 -2.30
C LEU A 306 5.72 -20.89 -1.43
N LEU A 307 4.98 -20.21 -0.55
CA LEU A 307 5.58 -19.26 0.41
C LEU A 307 6.48 -19.97 1.44
N ASP A 308 6.07 -21.14 1.91
CA ASP A 308 6.81 -21.93 2.89
C ASP A 308 8.14 -22.44 2.32
N GLU A 309 8.17 -22.88 1.07
CA GLU A 309 9.40 -23.27 0.35
C GLU A 309 10.41 -22.12 0.31
N VAL A 310 9.96 -20.91 -0.06
CA VAL A 310 10.83 -19.73 -0.13
C VAL A 310 11.35 -19.34 1.26
N ALA A 311 10.52 -19.47 2.30
CA ALA A 311 10.93 -19.19 3.68
C ALA A 311 11.96 -20.19 4.21
N LYS A 312 11.81 -21.48 3.88
CA LYS A 312 12.79 -22.53 4.19
C LYS A 312 14.12 -22.29 3.48
N ASP A 313 14.09 -21.94 2.20
CA ASP A 313 15.30 -21.65 1.43
C ASP A 313 16.05 -20.43 1.99
N PHE A 314 15.33 -19.36 2.35
CA PHE A 314 15.93 -18.22 3.03
C PHE A 314 16.60 -18.63 4.34
N CYS A 315 15.90 -19.42 5.15
CA CYS A 315 16.42 -19.87 6.44
C CYS A 315 17.66 -20.75 6.26
N GLY A 316 17.66 -21.68 5.30
CA GLY A 316 18.81 -22.52 4.98
C GLY A 316 20.01 -21.72 4.46
N MET A 317 19.78 -20.72 3.59
CA MET A 317 20.80 -19.79 3.13
C MET A 317 21.42 -19.01 4.28
N LEU A 318 20.60 -18.52 5.21
CA LEU A 318 21.06 -17.81 6.39
C LEU A 318 21.84 -18.74 7.33
N GLN A 319 21.37 -19.97 7.57
CA GLN A 319 22.07 -20.97 8.39
C GLN A 319 23.46 -21.28 7.83
N ALA A 320 23.56 -21.54 6.53
CA ALA A 320 24.83 -21.78 5.86
C ALA A 320 25.79 -20.58 5.97
N ARG A 321 25.25 -19.36 5.92
CA ARG A 321 26.04 -18.13 6.11
C ARG A 321 26.52 -17.96 7.55
N VAL A 322 25.66 -18.20 8.55
CA VAL A 322 26.06 -18.19 9.96
C VAL A 322 27.11 -19.25 10.24
N GLU A 323 27.00 -20.44 9.66
CA GLU A 323 27.99 -21.50 9.82
C GLU A 323 29.33 -21.10 9.21
N ARG A 324 29.34 -20.53 8.00
CA ARG A 324 30.56 -20.14 7.30
C ARG A 324 31.26 -18.91 7.89
N GLU A 325 30.50 -17.86 8.21
CA GLU A 325 31.01 -16.52 8.55
C GLU A 325 30.88 -16.18 10.05
N GLY A 326 30.08 -16.95 10.78
CA GLY A 326 29.79 -16.69 12.19
C GLY A 326 30.95 -16.99 13.11
N ARG A 327 30.89 -16.39 14.31
CA ARG A 327 31.86 -16.56 15.40
C ARG A 327 31.21 -17.36 16.53
N GLY A 328 32.02 -18.14 17.25
CA GLY A 328 31.57 -19.00 18.36
C GLY A 328 31.89 -20.47 18.11
N GLU A 329 31.49 -21.31 19.06
CA GLU A 329 31.63 -22.77 18.97
C GLU A 329 30.72 -23.37 17.89
N GLU A 330 31.11 -24.53 17.37
CA GLU A 330 30.32 -25.29 16.39
C GLU A 330 28.92 -25.60 16.97
N GLY A 331 27.86 -25.30 16.22
CA GLY A 331 26.47 -25.40 16.70
C GLY A 331 25.93 -24.18 17.44
N LYS A 332 26.77 -23.26 17.94
CA LYS A 332 26.34 -22.00 18.61
C LYS A 332 26.92 -20.75 17.93
N ARG A 333 27.25 -20.84 16.64
CA ARG A 333 27.78 -19.71 15.87
C ARG A 333 26.78 -18.56 15.79
N SER A 334 27.32 -17.35 15.86
CA SER A 334 26.57 -16.10 15.78
C SER A 334 27.13 -15.19 14.69
N LEU A 335 26.25 -14.49 13.98
CA LEU A 335 26.63 -13.57 12.90
C LEU A 335 25.77 -12.30 12.95
N THR A 336 26.45 -11.14 12.98
CA THR A 336 25.80 -9.81 12.98
C THR A 336 25.83 -9.17 11.60
N ILE A 337 24.69 -9.09 10.93
CA ILE A 337 24.55 -8.56 9.56
C ILE A 337 23.41 -7.55 9.45
N ASP A 338 23.41 -6.76 8.38
CA ASP A 338 22.20 -6.09 7.88
C ASP A 338 21.42 -7.11 7.04
N PRO A 339 20.22 -7.56 7.48
CA PRO A 339 19.44 -8.55 6.74
C PRO A 339 18.65 -7.95 5.57
N SER A 340 18.61 -6.62 5.41
CA SER A 340 17.68 -5.96 4.50
C SER A 340 17.82 -6.39 3.05
N PRO A 341 19.03 -6.43 2.44
CA PRO A 341 19.18 -6.89 1.06
C PRO A 341 18.64 -8.30 0.83
N ASP A 342 18.80 -9.18 1.82
CA ASP A 342 18.33 -10.56 1.75
C ASP A 342 16.80 -10.63 1.96
N LEU A 343 16.23 -9.79 2.82
CA LEU A 343 14.77 -9.67 3.01
C LEU A 343 14.06 -9.13 1.77
N PHE A 344 14.65 -8.15 1.06
CA PHE A 344 14.10 -7.68 -0.22
C PHE A 344 14.13 -8.79 -1.29
N ARG A 345 15.19 -9.59 -1.32
CA ARG A 345 15.29 -10.77 -2.21
C ARG A 345 14.24 -11.81 -1.86
N PHE A 346 14.06 -12.09 -0.56
CA PHE A 346 13.03 -12.99 -0.08
C PHE A 346 11.63 -12.54 -0.51
N ALA A 347 11.29 -11.26 -0.29
CA ALA A 347 9.97 -10.75 -0.63
C ALA A 347 9.69 -10.79 -2.14
N LEU A 348 10.70 -10.48 -2.96
CA LEU A 348 10.60 -10.58 -4.41
C LEU A 348 10.47 -12.04 -4.88
N GLU A 349 11.25 -12.97 -4.33
CA GLU A 349 11.16 -14.41 -4.64
C GLU A 349 9.77 -14.97 -4.26
N ALA A 350 9.30 -14.69 -3.05
CA ALA A 350 8.01 -15.14 -2.53
C ALA A 350 6.85 -14.60 -3.39
N SER A 351 6.85 -13.29 -3.65
CA SER A 351 5.86 -12.65 -4.51
C SER A 351 5.88 -13.22 -5.92
N CYS A 352 7.05 -13.37 -6.54
CA CYS A 352 7.14 -13.95 -7.88
C CYS A 352 6.67 -15.40 -7.92
N HIS A 353 6.97 -16.18 -6.89
CA HIS A 353 6.57 -17.58 -6.84
C HIS A 353 5.06 -17.73 -6.74
N VAL A 354 4.39 -16.94 -5.90
CA VAL A 354 2.92 -16.94 -5.79
C VAL A 354 2.26 -16.38 -7.06
N ILE A 355 2.79 -15.31 -7.62
CA ILE A 355 2.17 -14.60 -8.74
C ILE A 355 2.33 -15.37 -10.05
N TYR A 356 3.56 -15.83 -10.35
CA TYR A 356 3.91 -16.44 -11.65
C TYR A 356 4.04 -17.97 -11.59
N GLY A 357 3.98 -18.57 -10.40
CA GLY A 357 4.19 -20.01 -10.22
C GLY A 357 5.62 -20.45 -10.55
N GLU A 358 6.62 -19.57 -10.36
CA GLU A 358 8.00 -19.81 -10.80
C GLU A 358 9.01 -19.29 -9.77
N ARG A 359 10.07 -20.06 -9.56
CA ARG A 359 11.24 -19.66 -8.78
C ARG A 359 12.16 -18.81 -9.65
N ILE A 360 12.57 -17.66 -9.13
CA ILE A 360 13.47 -16.74 -9.86
C ILE A 360 14.94 -16.90 -9.42
N GLY A 361 15.19 -17.64 -8.35
CA GLY A 361 16.53 -18.12 -7.97
C GLY A 361 17.38 -17.09 -7.22
N LEU A 362 16.77 -16.17 -6.47
CA LEU A 362 17.48 -15.07 -5.79
C LEU A 362 18.35 -15.48 -4.60
N PHE A 363 18.26 -16.72 -4.15
CA PHE A 363 19.13 -17.29 -3.12
C PHE A 363 20.34 -18.04 -3.69
N SER A 364 20.50 -18.10 -5.01
CA SER A 364 21.72 -18.62 -5.65
C SER A 364 22.89 -17.63 -5.48
N SER A 365 24.13 -18.11 -5.58
CA SER A 365 25.36 -17.39 -5.21
C SER A 365 25.60 -16.06 -5.96
N SER A 366 24.88 -15.78 -7.05
CA SER A 366 24.86 -14.48 -7.72
C SER A 366 23.42 -14.06 -8.08
N PRO A 367 22.91 -12.94 -7.53
CA PRO A 367 21.57 -12.48 -7.90
C PRO A 367 21.54 -12.04 -9.36
N SER A 368 20.44 -12.31 -10.06
CA SER A 368 20.29 -11.82 -11.43
C SER A 368 20.34 -10.29 -11.44
N LEU A 369 21.15 -9.71 -12.33
CA LEU A 369 21.21 -8.25 -12.53
C LEU A 369 19.82 -7.66 -12.83
N GLU A 370 18.96 -8.45 -13.47
CA GLU A 370 17.57 -8.09 -13.79
C GLU A 370 16.73 -7.84 -12.52
N SER A 371 16.78 -8.75 -11.55
CA SER A 371 16.04 -8.62 -10.30
C SER A 371 16.54 -7.47 -9.42
N GLN A 372 17.85 -7.21 -9.43
CA GLN A 372 18.40 -6.06 -8.70
C GLN A 372 17.94 -4.73 -9.32
N LYS A 373 17.92 -4.62 -10.65
CA LYS A 373 17.36 -3.47 -11.37
C LYS A 373 15.89 -3.28 -11.04
N PHE A 374 15.14 -4.37 -10.92
CA PHE A 374 13.73 -4.31 -10.54
C PHE A 374 13.52 -3.72 -9.13
N ILE A 375 14.27 -4.21 -8.13
CA ILE A 375 14.21 -3.68 -6.75
C ILE A 375 14.53 -2.17 -6.74
N TRP A 376 15.60 -1.75 -7.42
CA TRP A 376 15.97 -0.33 -7.52
C TRP A 376 14.92 0.52 -8.24
N ALA A 377 14.23 -0.05 -9.23
CA ALA A 377 13.15 0.64 -9.92
C ALA A 377 11.94 0.87 -8.99
N VAL A 378 11.58 -0.11 -8.16
CA VAL A 378 10.52 0.06 -7.15
C VAL A 378 10.92 1.13 -6.12
N GLU A 379 12.13 1.06 -5.56
CA GLU A 379 12.65 2.05 -4.62
C GLU A 379 12.64 3.47 -5.22
N ARG A 380 13.09 3.61 -6.48
CA ARG A 380 13.07 4.89 -7.19
C ARG A 380 11.64 5.40 -7.42
N MET A 381 10.72 4.51 -7.78
CA MET A 381 9.31 4.85 -7.97
C MET A 381 8.70 5.36 -6.65
N LEU A 382 8.96 4.67 -5.54
CA LEU A 382 8.48 5.06 -4.21
C LEU A 382 9.03 6.44 -3.80
N THR A 383 10.35 6.63 -3.84
CA THR A 383 11.02 7.88 -3.44
C THR A 383 10.61 9.10 -4.25
N THR A 384 10.36 8.94 -5.55
CA THR A 384 9.97 10.05 -6.43
C THR A 384 8.48 10.39 -6.34
N THR A 385 7.64 9.53 -5.78
CA THR A 385 6.17 9.74 -5.75
C THR A 385 5.71 10.87 -4.82
N PRO A 386 6.10 10.94 -3.52
CA PRO A 386 5.62 11.96 -2.60
C PRO A 386 5.76 13.40 -3.10
N PRO A 387 6.93 13.86 -3.60
CA PRO A 387 7.07 15.24 -4.07
C PRO A 387 6.18 15.56 -5.28
N LEU A 388 5.95 14.59 -6.16
CA LEU A 388 5.10 14.76 -7.35
C LEU A 388 3.60 14.81 -7.01
N LEU A 389 3.19 14.24 -5.87
CA LEU A 389 1.80 14.10 -5.49
C LEU A 389 1.09 15.44 -5.19
N TYR A 390 1.84 16.43 -4.71
CA TYR A 390 1.30 17.73 -4.26
C TYR A 390 1.35 18.81 -5.35
N LEU A 391 1.80 18.47 -6.56
CA LEU A 391 1.95 19.37 -7.69
C LEU A 391 0.85 19.10 -8.74
N PRO A 392 0.39 20.12 -9.49
CA PRO A 392 -0.55 19.93 -10.59
C PRO A 392 0.11 19.10 -11.71
N PRO A 393 -0.56 18.06 -12.27
CA PRO A 393 0.03 17.21 -13.32
C PRO A 393 0.52 17.99 -14.56
N ARG A 394 -0.22 19.02 -14.99
CA ARG A 394 0.15 19.87 -16.13
C ARG A 394 1.46 20.65 -15.88
N LEU A 395 1.75 20.98 -14.62
CA LEU A 395 2.99 21.66 -14.23
C LEU A 395 4.19 20.70 -14.28
N LEU A 396 3.99 19.46 -13.84
CA LEU A 396 5.02 18.40 -13.89
C LEU A 396 5.48 18.12 -15.32
N LEU A 397 4.52 18.01 -16.25
CA LEU A 397 4.80 17.68 -17.65
C LEU A 397 5.44 18.86 -18.42
N ARG A 398 5.11 20.12 -18.08
CA ARG A 398 5.67 21.30 -18.76
C ARG A 398 7.08 21.65 -18.34
N ILE A 399 7.46 21.36 -17.09
CA ILE A 399 8.77 21.77 -16.56
C ILE A 399 9.90 20.80 -16.96
N GLY A 400 9.59 19.68 -17.63
CA GLY A 400 10.62 18.71 -18.06
C GLY A 400 11.50 18.24 -16.89
N ALA A 401 10.92 18.22 -15.68
CA ALA A 401 11.70 18.08 -14.46
C ALA A 401 12.38 16.72 -14.42
N SER A 402 13.68 16.71 -14.13
CA SER A 402 14.49 15.49 -13.90
C SER A 402 13.77 14.47 -13.01
N LEU A 403 13.01 14.95 -12.01
CA LEU A 403 12.20 14.12 -11.12
C LEU A 403 11.11 13.31 -11.84
N TRP A 404 10.37 13.91 -12.78
CA TRP A 404 9.36 13.19 -13.56
C TRP A 404 10.01 12.14 -14.46
N THR A 405 11.11 12.48 -15.13
CA THR A 405 11.86 11.53 -15.96
C THR A 405 12.32 10.33 -15.14
N GLN A 406 12.88 10.55 -13.95
CA GLN A 406 13.26 9.47 -13.05
C GLN A 406 12.08 8.60 -12.62
N HIS A 407 10.93 9.22 -12.30
CA HIS A 407 9.70 8.52 -11.94
C HIS A 407 9.17 7.66 -13.10
N ALA A 408 9.10 8.23 -14.31
CA ALA A 408 8.63 7.54 -15.49
C ALA A 408 9.55 6.39 -15.88
N THR A 409 10.88 6.60 -15.90
CA THR A 409 11.86 5.54 -16.18
C THR A 409 11.80 4.41 -15.16
N ALA A 410 11.58 4.71 -13.88
CA ALA A 410 11.39 3.70 -12.85
C ALA A 410 10.16 2.82 -13.14
N TRP A 411 9.03 3.43 -13.51
CA TRP A 411 7.85 2.68 -13.94
C TRP A 411 8.07 1.89 -15.24
N ASP A 412 8.76 2.45 -16.22
CA ASP A 412 9.09 1.76 -17.48
C ASP A 412 9.88 0.46 -17.19
N HIS A 413 10.84 0.49 -16.26
CA HIS A 413 11.56 -0.71 -15.82
C HIS A 413 10.66 -1.72 -15.09
N ILE A 414 9.77 -1.25 -14.20
CA ILE A 414 8.82 -2.12 -13.50
C ILE A 414 7.92 -2.85 -14.50
N PHE A 415 7.37 -2.13 -15.47
CA PHE A 415 6.53 -2.72 -16.52
C PHE A 415 7.29 -3.67 -17.41
N SER A 416 8.49 -3.29 -17.86
CA SER A 416 9.31 -4.15 -18.71
C SER A 416 9.62 -5.48 -18.03
N HIS A 417 9.94 -5.45 -16.73
CA HIS A 417 10.18 -6.67 -15.95
C HIS A 417 8.93 -7.55 -15.83
N ALA A 418 7.80 -6.94 -15.45
CA ALA A 418 6.53 -7.67 -15.34
C ALA A 418 6.11 -8.26 -16.70
N GLU A 419 6.23 -7.50 -17.78
CA GLU A 419 5.92 -7.95 -19.14
C GLU A 419 6.71 -9.19 -19.52
N ALA A 420 8.04 -9.16 -19.34
CA ALA A 420 8.90 -10.30 -19.68
C ALA A 420 8.49 -11.56 -18.90
N ARG A 421 8.10 -11.42 -17.64
CA ARG A 421 7.63 -12.54 -16.80
C ARG A 421 6.26 -13.05 -17.22
N ILE A 422 5.33 -12.15 -17.51
CA ILE A 422 3.99 -12.52 -17.99
C ILE A 422 4.09 -13.24 -19.34
N GLN A 423 4.95 -12.77 -20.25
CA GLN A 423 5.18 -13.43 -21.54
C GLN A 423 5.78 -14.83 -21.38
N ARG A 424 6.78 -15.01 -20.51
CA ARG A 424 7.34 -16.34 -20.20
C ARG A 424 6.28 -17.27 -19.63
N ALA A 425 5.48 -16.79 -18.67
CA ALA A 425 4.39 -17.56 -18.09
C ALA A 425 3.33 -17.94 -19.14
N TYR A 426 2.98 -17.02 -20.05
CA TYR A 426 2.06 -17.26 -21.16
C TYR A 426 2.56 -18.38 -22.08
N GLN A 427 3.84 -18.34 -22.48
CA GLN A 427 4.47 -19.37 -23.30
C GLN A 427 4.47 -20.74 -22.61
N ARG A 428 4.75 -20.78 -21.29
CA ARG A 428 4.69 -22.00 -20.48
C ARG A 428 3.27 -22.58 -20.41
N LEU A 429 2.27 -21.74 -20.12
CA LEU A 429 0.88 -22.18 -20.02
C LEU A 429 0.38 -22.72 -21.37
N SER A 430 0.68 -22.02 -22.47
CA SER A 430 0.29 -22.43 -23.83
C SER A 430 0.93 -23.77 -24.23
N SER A 431 2.22 -23.96 -23.93
CA SER A 431 2.92 -25.23 -24.22
C SER A 431 2.46 -26.39 -23.33
N SER A 432 2.13 -26.13 -22.06
CA SER A 432 1.58 -27.13 -21.14
C SER A 432 0.16 -27.57 -21.50
N GLN A 433 -0.66 -26.66 -22.03
CA GLN A 433 -2.02 -26.96 -22.50
C GLN A 433 -1.99 -27.85 -23.76
N SER A 434 -1.03 -27.62 -24.66
CA SER A 434 -0.77 -28.50 -25.80
C SER A 434 -0.35 -29.92 -25.37
N ARG A 435 0.43 -30.06 -24.28
CA ARG A 435 0.80 -31.38 -23.73
C ARG A 435 -0.32 -32.07 -22.95
N ARG A 436 -1.15 -31.34 -22.19
CA ARG A 436 -2.31 -31.92 -21.46
C ARG A 436 -3.39 -32.47 -22.38
N SER A 437 -3.56 -31.87 -23.56
CA SER A 437 -4.42 -32.40 -24.63
C SER A 437 -4.03 -33.81 -25.06
N VAL A 438 -2.75 -34.18 -24.92
CA VAL A 438 -2.21 -35.47 -25.39
C VAL A 438 -2.20 -36.55 -24.29
N THR A 439 -2.12 -36.18 -23.00
CA THR A 439 -1.87 -37.15 -21.91
C THR A 439 -3.00 -37.33 -20.88
N GLY A 440 -4.11 -36.58 -20.97
CA GLY A 440 -5.34 -36.88 -20.21
C GLY A 440 -5.24 -36.81 -18.68
N THR A 441 -4.14 -36.32 -18.10
CA THR A 441 -3.96 -36.27 -16.64
C THR A 441 -4.53 -34.98 -16.03
N ALA A 442 -5.72 -35.12 -15.43
CA ALA A 442 -6.47 -34.06 -14.73
C ALA A 442 -6.00 -33.85 -13.27
N GLY A 443 -4.69 -33.67 -13.07
CA GLY A 443 -4.09 -33.27 -11.78
C GLY A 443 -3.39 -31.92 -11.92
N GLY A 444 -4.11 -30.82 -11.75
CA GLY A 444 -3.60 -29.47 -11.97
C GLY A 444 -2.59 -28.99 -10.91
N GLN A 445 -1.28 -29.07 -11.16
CA GLN A 445 -0.30 -28.31 -10.37
C GLN A 445 -0.66 -26.81 -10.39
N TYR A 446 -0.68 -26.14 -9.23
CA TYR A 446 -1.04 -24.72 -9.13
C TYR A 446 -0.06 -23.86 -9.92
N THR A 447 -0.58 -23.04 -10.83
CA THR A 447 0.19 -22.27 -11.82
C THR A 447 0.46 -20.82 -11.41
N GLY A 448 0.28 -20.49 -10.13
CA GLY A 448 0.31 -19.11 -9.65
C GLY A 448 -0.95 -18.31 -9.99
N VAL A 449 -1.07 -17.12 -9.40
CA VAL A 449 -2.20 -16.19 -9.57
C VAL A 449 -2.41 -15.83 -11.05
N LEU A 450 -1.32 -15.56 -11.79
CA LEU A 450 -1.39 -15.23 -13.21
C LEU A 450 -2.05 -16.35 -14.02
N GLY A 451 -1.61 -17.60 -13.82
CA GLY A 451 -2.17 -18.74 -14.56
C GLY A 451 -3.64 -18.96 -14.24
N GLN A 452 -4.05 -18.79 -12.99
CA GLN A 452 -5.47 -18.89 -12.59
C GLN A 452 -6.34 -17.80 -13.21
N LEU A 453 -5.85 -16.55 -13.26
CA LEU A 453 -6.57 -15.44 -13.90
C LEU A 453 -6.71 -15.66 -15.41
N MET A 454 -5.66 -16.17 -16.06
CA MET A 454 -5.67 -16.47 -17.49
C MET A 454 -6.62 -17.63 -17.82
N GLU A 455 -6.58 -18.71 -17.04
CA GLU A 455 -7.43 -19.90 -17.25
C GLU A 455 -8.92 -19.56 -17.13
N LYS A 456 -9.30 -18.68 -16.19
CA LYS A 456 -10.70 -18.27 -16.00
C LYS A 456 -11.20 -17.31 -17.07
N GLY A 457 -10.32 -16.55 -17.74
CA GLY A 457 -10.68 -15.65 -18.84
C GLY A 457 -11.65 -14.51 -18.48
N GLN A 458 -11.79 -14.19 -17.18
CA GLN A 458 -12.75 -13.17 -16.69
C GLN A 458 -12.20 -11.74 -16.74
N LEU A 459 -10.90 -11.58 -17.01
CA LEU A 459 -10.22 -10.30 -17.20
C LEU A 459 -9.52 -10.30 -18.57
N SER A 460 -9.51 -9.15 -19.25
CA SER A 460 -8.71 -9.00 -20.47
C SER A 460 -7.22 -9.12 -20.16
N LEU A 461 -6.42 -9.51 -21.17
CA LEU A 461 -4.97 -9.66 -21.00
C LEU A 461 -4.32 -8.36 -20.49
N ASP A 462 -4.76 -7.20 -20.98
CA ASP A 462 -4.22 -5.91 -20.54
C ASP A 462 -4.56 -5.60 -19.08
N LEU A 463 -5.76 -5.98 -18.61
CA LEU A 463 -6.14 -5.84 -17.20
C LEU A 463 -5.40 -6.82 -16.31
N ILE A 464 -5.18 -8.06 -16.77
CA ILE A 464 -4.34 -9.02 -16.06
C ILE A 464 -2.93 -8.45 -15.92
N LYS A 465 -2.35 -7.94 -17.01
CA LYS A 465 -1.01 -7.34 -17.02
C LYS A 465 -0.89 -6.16 -16.05
N ALA A 466 -1.85 -5.24 -16.07
CA ALA A 466 -1.87 -4.11 -15.18
C ALA A 466 -1.94 -4.52 -13.69
N ASN A 467 -2.87 -5.44 -13.35
CA ASN A 467 -3.07 -5.88 -11.98
C ASN A 467 -1.91 -6.73 -11.44
N ILE A 468 -1.33 -7.59 -12.28
CA ILE A 468 -0.16 -8.41 -11.92
C ILE A 468 1.08 -7.55 -11.71
N THR A 469 1.28 -6.54 -12.57
CA THR A 469 2.38 -5.57 -12.41
C THR A 469 2.25 -4.80 -11.10
N GLU A 470 1.04 -4.34 -10.76
CA GLU A 470 0.78 -3.62 -9.50
C GLU A 470 0.93 -4.52 -8.26
N LEU A 471 0.45 -5.77 -8.33
CA LEU A 471 0.58 -6.74 -7.23
C LEU A 471 2.04 -7.07 -6.95
N MET A 472 2.81 -7.32 -8.00
CA MET A 472 4.23 -7.64 -7.90
C MET A 472 5.03 -6.42 -7.39
N ALA A 473 4.82 -5.23 -7.95
CA ALA A 473 5.52 -4.02 -7.47
C ALA A 473 5.17 -3.69 -6.01
N GLY A 474 3.94 -4.00 -5.58
CA GLY A 474 3.51 -3.83 -4.20
C GLY A 474 4.07 -4.87 -3.24
N GLY A 475 4.54 -6.04 -3.70
CA GLY A 475 4.91 -7.18 -2.85
C GLY A 475 6.33 -7.17 -2.28
N VAL A 476 7.20 -6.27 -2.72
CA VAL A 476 8.63 -6.28 -2.34
C VAL A 476 8.87 -5.49 -1.06
N ASP A 477 8.88 -4.16 -1.14
CA ASP A 477 9.22 -3.29 -0.01
C ASP A 477 8.21 -3.40 1.13
N THR A 478 6.93 -3.63 0.81
CA THR A 478 5.85 -3.65 1.80
C THR A 478 5.87 -4.87 2.73
N THR A 479 6.59 -5.93 2.36
CA THR A 479 6.81 -7.11 3.21
C THR A 479 8.21 -7.11 3.83
N ALA A 480 9.23 -6.76 3.05
CA ALA A 480 10.62 -6.75 3.51
C ALA A 480 10.86 -5.75 4.66
N VAL A 481 10.25 -4.56 4.60
CA VAL A 481 10.45 -3.52 5.63
C VAL A 481 9.80 -3.89 6.97
N PRO A 482 8.54 -4.34 7.05
CA PRO A 482 7.99 -4.86 8.31
C PRO A 482 8.79 -6.02 8.89
N LEU A 483 9.37 -6.89 8.05
CA LEU A 483 10.24 -7.96 8.52
C LEU A 483 11.50 -7.43 9.19
N GLN A 484 12.12 -6.36 8.66
CA GLN A 484 13.25 -5.70 9.33
C GLN A 484 12.88 -5.22 10.74
N PHE A 485 11.74 -4.53 10.87
CA PHE A 485 11.24 -4.08 12.17
C PHE A 485 10.89 -5.24 13.09
N ALA A 486 10.30 -6.33 12.57
CA ALA A 486 9.97 -7.51 13.36
C ALA A 486 11.22 -8.18 13.93
N LEU A 487 12.27 -8.37 13.11
CA LEU A 487 13.53 -8.95 13.56
C LEU A 487 14.22 -8.07 14.61
N PHE A 488 14.20 -6.75 14.41
CA PHE A 488 14.74 -5.79 15.37
C PHE A 488 13.98 -5.86 16.70
N GLU A 489 12.66 -5.79 16.69
CA GLU A 489 11.86 -5.77 17.92
C GLU A 489 11.94 -7.09 18.68
N LEU A 490 11.95 -8.22 17.97
CA LEU A 490 12.18 -9.52 18.60
C LEU A 490 13.60 -9.58 19.20
N GLY A 491 14.63 -9.11 18.49
CA GLY A 491 16.00 -9.08 18.99
C GLY A 491 16.22 -8.14 20.17
N ARG A 492 15.47 -7.04 20.25
CA ARG A 492 15.49 -6.06 21.34
C ARG A 492 14.70 -6.51 22.58
N ASN A 493 13.67 -7.34 22.40
CA ASN A 493 12.78 -7.78 23.47
C ASN A 493 12.89 -9.31 23.67
N PRO A 494 13.93 -9.80 24.38
CA PRO A 494 14.22 -11.24 24.50
C PRO A 494 13.09 -12.04 25.15
N GLU A 495 12.40 -11.47 26.14
CA GLU A 495 11.24 -12.12 26.79
C GLU A 495 10.07 -12.32 25.82
N VAL A 496 9.81 -11.32 24.96
CA VAL A 496 8.77 -11.42 23.93
C VAL A 496 9.17 -12.45 22.89
N GLN A 497 10.44 -12.44 22.46
CA GLN A 497 10.98 -13.41 21.52
C GLN A 497 10.80 -14.85 22.01
N GLU A 498 11.12 -15.13 23.28
CA GLU A 498 11.00 -16.47 23.85
C GLU A 498 9.54 -16.91 23.96
N ARG A 499 8.64 -16.03 24.38
CA ARG A 499 7.18 -16.32 24.41
C ARG A 499 6.65 -16.69 23.02
N VAL A 500 7.04 -15.94 21.98
CA VAL A 500 6.62 -16.22 20.60
C VAL A 500 7.25 -17.52 20.10
N ARG A 501 8.54 -17.73 20.36
CA ARG A 501 9.26 -18.95 19.98
C ARG A 501 8.64 -20.20 20.58
N GLN A 502 8.32 -20.18 21.88
CA GLN A 502 7.75 -21.36 22.54
C GLN A 502 6.41 -21.76 21.92
N GLN A 503 5.55 -20.79 21.59
CA GLN A 503 4.31 -21.07 20.88
C GLN A 503 4.56 -21.61 19.47
N VAL A 504 5.52 -21.02 18.74
CA VAL A 504 5.90 -21.48 17.40
C VAL A 504 6.41 -22.92 17.42
N ARG A 505 7.32 -23.28 18.34
CA ARG A 505 7.85 -24.64 18.52
C ARG A 505 6.74 -25.65 18.80
N THR A 506 5.86 -25.32 19.75
CA THR A 506 4.72 -26.18 20.11
C THR A 506 3.80 -26.39 18.92
N SER A 507 3.42 -25.30 18.23
CA SER A 507 2.52 -25.36 17.08
C SER A 507 3.12 -26.14 15.90
N TRP A 508 4.40 -25.92 15.59
CA TRP A 508 5.10 -26.62 14.50
C TRP A 508 5.19 -28.12 14.76
N SER A 509 5.52 -28.52 15.99
CA SER A 509 5.56 -29.92 16.40
C SER A 509 4.19 -30.60 16.28
N GLN A 510 3.14 -29.96 16.81
CA GLN A 510 1.76 -30.48 16.73
C GLN A 510 1.21 -30.54 15.30
N ALA A 511 1.69 -29.67 14.42
CA ALA A 511 1.28 -29.63 13.02
C ALA A 511 1.90 -30.76 12.17
N GLY A 512 2.92 -31.46 12.66
CA GLY A 512 3.63 -32.49 11.90
C GLY A 512 4.33 -31.93 10.65
N GLY A 513 4.80 -30.67 10.70
CA GLY A 513 5.42 -29.99 9.57
C GLY A 513 4.45 -29.37 8.55
N ASP A 514 3.14 -29.43 8.77
CA ASP A 514 2.15 -28.74 7.93
C ASP A 514 2.14 -27.23 8.23
N PRO A 515 2.52 -26.36 7.27
CA PRO A 515 2.63 -24.92 7.52
C PRO A 515 1.27 -24.28 7.84
N GLN A 516 0.18 -24.78 7.25
CA GLN A 516 -1.15 -24.21 7.48
C GLN A 516 -1.62 -24.45 8.92
N LYS A 517 -1.49 -25.68 9.41
CA LYS A 517 -1.80 -26.06 10.79
C LYS A 517 -0.87 -25.34 11.77
N ALA A 518 0.43 -25.26 11.47
CA ALA A 518 1.39 -24.55 12.31
C ALA A 518 1.04 -23.06 12.45
N LEU A 519 0.63 -22.39 11.38
CA LEU A 519 0.17 -20.99 11.47
C LEU A 519 -1.16 -20.85 12.23
N GLN A 520 -2.05 -21.85 12.18
CA GLN A 520 -3.29 -21.83 12.95
C GLN A 520 -3.04 -21.90 14.46
N GLY A 521 -2.10 -22.75 14.90
CA GLY A 521 -1.72 -22.89 16.31
C GLY A 521 -0.79 -21.80 16.86
N ALA A 522 -0.40 -20.80 16.05
CA ALA A 522 0.52 -19.73 16.44
C ALA A 522 -0.13 -18.31 16.47
N PRO A 523 -1.19 -18.06 17.29
CA PRO A 523 -1.86 -16.76 17.33
C PRO A 523 -0.99 -15.60 17.84
N LEU A 524 -0.01 -15.84 18.71
CA LEU A 524 0.92 -14.83 19.20
C LEU A 524 1.88 -14.39 18.10
N LEU A 525 2.29 -15.29 17.19
CA LEU A 525 3.06 -14.92 15.99
C LEU A 525 2.27 -13.95 15.08
N LYS A 526 0.97 -14.20 14.88
CA LYS A 526 0.08 -13.28 14.17
C LYS A 526 -0.03 -11.94 14.89
N ALA A 527 -0.10 -11.97 16.22
CA ALA A 527 -0.13 -10.77 17.03
C ALA A 527 1.18 -9.97 16.96
N THR A 528 2.34 -10.65 16.84
CA THR A 528 3.64 -10.00 16.63
C THR A 528 3.63 -9.14 15.37
N ILE A 529 3.11 -9.65 14.25
CA ILE A 529 3.02 -8.86 13.01
C ILE A 529 2.05 -7.69 13.15
N LYS A 530 0.91 -7.89 13.84
CA LYS A 530 -0.02 -6.78 14.12
C LYS A 530 0.64 -5.69 14.97
N GLU A 531 1.44 -6.08 15.96
CA GLU A 531 2.14 -5.16 16.84
C GLU A 531 3.26 -4.40 16.13
N VAL A 532 4.03 -5.09 15.28
CA VAL A 532 5.01 -4.47 14.39
C VAL A 532 4.32 -3.43 13.50
N LEU A 533 3.20 -3.79 12.86
CA LEU A 533 2.48 -2.87 11.97
C LEU A 533 1.74 -1.74 12.70
N ARG A 534 1.51 -1.85 14.02
CA ARG A 534 0.99 -0.76 14.87
C ARG A 534 2.06 0.32 15.07
N LEU A 535 3.27 -0.10 15.43
CA LEU A 535 4.41 0.80 15.64
C LEU A 535 5.01 1.27 14.30
N TYR A 536 5.04 0.41 13.30
CA TYR A 536 5.72 0.64 12.03
C TYR A 536 4.77 0.37 10.85
N PRO A 537 3.68 1.15 10.70
CA PRO A 537 2.74 0.96 9.60
C PRO A 537 3.41 1.30 8.26
N VAL A 538 3.40 0.36 7.30
CA VAL A 538 3.94 0.57 5.95
C VAL A 538 3.27 1.78 5.29
N GLY A 539 1.94 1.77 5.21
CA GLY A 539 1.14 2.93 4.83
C GLY A 539 0.79 3.74 6.06
N ILE A 540 1.32 4.96 6.18
CA ILE A 540 1.11 5.81 7.37
C ILE A 540 -0.32 6.37 7.49
N THR A 541 -1.11 6.32 6.42
CA THR A 541 -2.52 6.74 6.42
C THR A 541 -3.41 5.80 5.61
N VAL A 542 -4.68 5.70 6.00
CA VAL A 542 -5.76 5.11 5.19
C VAL A 542 -6.75 6.22 4.85
N GLN A 543 -6.96 6.48 3.56
CA GLN A 543 -7.80 7.59 3.10
C GLN A 543 -9.14 7.09 2.57
N ARG A 544 -10.20 7.84 2.84
CA ARG A 544 -11.54 7.64 2.29
C ARG A 544 -12.21 8.98 1.97
N TYR A 545 -13.21 8.89 1.11
CA TYR A 545 -14.13 9.99 0.83
C TYR A 545 -15.53 9.53 1.27
N PRO A 546 -16.12 10.13 2.30
CA PRO A 546 -17.44 9.72 2.78
C PRO A 546 -18.47 10.02 1.69
N VAL A 547 -19.43 9.13 1.45
CA VAL A 547 -20.46 9.32 0.40
C VAL A 547 -21.65 10.16 0.86
N ARG A 548 -21.70 10.45 2.16
CA ARG A 548 -22.69 11.31 2.82
C ARG A 548 -21.96 12.19 3.83
N ASP A 549 -22.62 13.27 4.24
CA ASP A 549 -22.12 14.10 5.33
C ASP A 549 -22.00 13.27 6.62
N ILE A 550 -20.92 13.49 7.36
CA ILE A 550 -20.66 12.82 8.64
C ILE A 550 -20.28 13.85 9.71
N ILE A 551 -20.35 13.43 10.97
CA ILE A 551 -19.95 14.26 12.11
C ILE A 551 -18.77 13.57 12.80
N LEU A 552 -17.63 14.24 12.86
CA LEU A 552 -16.42 13.76 13.54
C LEU A 552 -16.01 14.79 14.59
N GLN A 553 -15.76 14.38 15.84
CA GLN A 553 -15.33 15.27 16.92
C GLN A 553 -16.19 16.57 17.07
N ASN A 554 -17.51 16.45 16.88
CA ASN A 554 -18.48 17.55 16.86
C ASN A 554 -18.29 18.58 15.73
N TYR A 555 -17.70 18.17 14.60
CA TYR A 555 -17.60 18.96 13.38
C TYR A 555 -18.36 18.28 12.24
N HIS A 556 -19.12 19.05 11.47
CA HIS A 556 -19.70 18.61 10.20
C HIS A 556 -18.61 18.46 9.14
N ILE A 557 -18.58 17.29 8.51
CA ILE A 557 -17.67 16.93 7.42
C ILE A 557 -18.51 16.68 6.17
N PRO A 558 -18.43 17.54 5.13
CA PRO A 558 -19.18 17.34 3.90
C PRO A 558 -18.80 16.05 3.16
N ALA A 559 -19.78 15.44 2.49
CA ALA A 559 -19.58 14.33 1.57
C ALA A 559 -18.50 14.68 0.52
N GLY A 560 -17.69 13.69 0.14
CA GLY A 560 -16.62 13.89 -0.84
C GLY A 560 -15.36 14.58 -0.29
N THR A 561 -15.31 14.94 0.99
CA THR A 561 -14.09 15.43 1.66
C THR A 561 -13.07 14.30 1.82
N MET A 562 -11.77 14.54 1.54
CA MET A 562 -10.73 13.53 1.81
C MET A 562 -10.48 13.43 3.32
N VAL A 563 -10.80 12.28 3.92
CA VAL A 563 -10.51 12.00 5.33
C VAL A 563 -9.41 10.94 5.43
N GLN A 564 -8.39 11.20 6.25
CA GLN A 564 -7.25 10.32 6.47
C GLN A 564 -7.25 9.78 7.90
N ALA A 565 -7.37 8.47 8.04
CA ALA A 565 -7.06 7.77 9.29
C ALA A 565 -5.54 7.65 9.43
N CYS A 566 -4.97 8.31 10.43
CA CYS A 566 -3.53 8.49 10.61
C CYS A 566 -2.94 7.39 11.49
N LEU A 567 -2.41 6.34 10.85
CA LEU A 567 -2.04 5.10 11.54
C LEU A 567 -0.82 5.26 12.44
N TYR A 568 0.20 6.00 12.01
CA TYR A 568 1.43 6.17 12.81
C TYR A 568 1.17 6.92 14.13
N PRO A 569 0.48 8.10 14.13
CA PRO A 569 0.07 8.74 15.37
C PRO A 569 -0.94 7.92 16.18
N MET A 570 -1.91 7.27 15.53
CA MET A 570 -2.88 6.40 16.23
C MET A 570 -2.17 5.28 17.00
N GLY A 571 -1.20 4.61 16.36
CA GLY A 571 -0.41 3.56 16.97
C GLY A 571 0.34 4.01 18.21
N ARG A 572 0.75 5.29 18.27
CA ARG A 572 1.53 5.88 19.39
C ARG A 572 0.69 6.66 20.39
N SER A 573 -0.63 6.73 20.21
CA SER A 573 -1.49 7.53 21.07
C SER A 573 -1.86 6.80 22.35
N SER A 574 -1.57 7.42 23.50
CA SER A 574 -2.02 6.95 24.82
C SER A 574 -3.54 7.03 25.01
N GLN A 575 -4.25 7.76 24.14
CA GLN A 575 -5.72 7.75 24.09
C GLN A 575 -6.27 6.46 23.47
N VAL A 576 -5.45 5.75 22.69
CA VAL A 576 -5.87 4.56 21.93
C VAL A 576 -5.29 3.29 22.51
N PHE A 577 -4.01 3.30 22.90
CA PHE A 577 -3.27 2.16 23.43
C PHE A 577 -2.64 2.48 24.78
N GLU A 578 -2.80 1.58 25.74
CA GLU A 578 -1.99 1.56 26.97
C GLU A 578 -0.53 1.23 26.64
N ASP A 579 0.39 1.96 27.27
CA ASP A 579 1.84 1.93 27.02
C ASP A 579 2.15 1.85 25.53
N PRO A 580 1.80 2.90 24.75
CA PRO A 580 1.76 2.82 23.30
C PRO A 580 3.14 2.58 22.67
N LEU A 581 4.23 2.93 23.36
CA LEU A 581 5.59 2.72 22.85
C LEU A 581 6.13 1.32 23.15
N ARG A 582 5.50 0.56 24.06
CA ARG A 582 5.92 -0.79 24.39
C ARG A 582 5.54 -1.77 23.28
N PHE A 583 6.51 -2.57 22.85
CA PHE A 583 6.29 -3.71 21.95
C PHE A 583 5.70 -4.88 22.74
N ASP A 584 4.38 -5.08 22.67
CA ASP A 584 3.71 -6.21 23.33
C ASP A 584 2.69 -6.88 22.40
N PRO A 585 3.07 -7.99 21.73
CA PRO A 585 2.13 -8.81 20.97
C PRO A 585 0.95 -9.31 21.80
N GLY A 586 1.10 -9.45 23.13
CA GLY A 586 0.03 -9.86 24.03
C GLY A 586 -1.21 -8.98 23.99
N ARG A 587 -1.07 -7.70 23.59
CA ARG A 587 -2.21 -6.76 23.51
C ARG A 587 -3.30 -7.17 22.52
N TRP A 588 -2.97 -8.03 21.56
CA TRP A 588 -3.93 -8.53 20.57
C TRP A 588 -4.58 -9.86 20.98
N GLY A 589 -4.21 -10.41 22.15
CA GLY A 589 -4.80 -11.62 22.71
C GLY A 589 -6.15 -11.35 23.38
N GLY A 590 -7.11 -12.25 23.18
CA GLY A 590 -8.49 -12.09 23.68
C GLY A 590 -8.69 -12.20 25.20
N SER A 591 -7.63 -12.30 26.01
CA SER A 591 -7.73 -12.51 27.47
C SER A 591 -7.60 -11.24 28.31
N ARG A 592 -7.17 -10.10 27.75
CA ARG A 592 -7.44 -8.82 28.40
C ARG A 592 -8.93 -8.53 28.19
N LYS A 593 -9.76 -9.01 29.12
CA LYS A 593 -11.01 -8.33 29.46
C LYS A 593 -10.59 -6.91 29.86
N GLU A 594 -10.43 -6.03 28.89
CA GLU A 594 -10.28 -4.60 29.12
C GLU A 594 -11.49 -4.18 29.97
N ASP A 595 -11.23 -3.78 31.21
CA ASP A 595 -12.21 -3.40 32.22
C ASP A 595 -13.33 -2.55 31.62
N GLY A 596 -14.49 -3.15 31.38
CA GLY A 596 -15.76 -2.47 31.06
C GLY A 596 -15.80 -1.54 29.84
N ARG A 597 -14.70 -1.30 29.12
CA ARG A 597 -14.60 -0.31 28.05
C ARG A 597 -14.74 -0.93 26.67
N ARG A 598 -15.81 -1.68 26.41
CA ARG A 598 -16.24 -1.98 25.03
C ARG A 598 -16.78 -0.69 24.37
N GLY A 599 -15.88 0.27 24.14
CA GLY A 599 -16.18 1.53 23.48
C GLY A 599 -16.46 1.31 21.99
N GLU A 600 -17.23 2.23 21.41
CA GLU A 600 -17.44 2.33 19.97
C GLU A 600 -16.09 2.38 19.23
N GLY A 601 -15.89 1.52 18.23
CA GLY A 601 -14.71 1.56 17.37
C GLY A 601 -13.51 0.70 17.77
N GLN A 602 -13.57 -0.16 18.80
CA GLN A 602 -12.45 -1.05 19.16
C GLN A 602 -11.90 -1.90 17.98
N GLY A 603 -12.76 -2.26 17.02
CA GLY A 603 -12.37 -3.00 15.81
C GLY A 603 -11.44 -2.25 14.86
N PHE A 604 -11.27 -0.93 15.04
CA PHE A 604 -10.47 -0.06 14.16
C PHE A 604 -9.07 0.26 14.71
N ARG A 605 -8.61 -0.49 15.72
CA ARG A 605 -7.23 -0.39 16.24
C ARG A 605 -6.18 -1.03 15.33
N SER A 606 -6.58 -1.87 14.38
CA SER A 606 -5.66 -2.56 13.44
C SER A 606 -6.06 -2.28 12.00
N LEU A 607 -5.36 -1.33 11.36
CA LEU A 607 -5.71 -0.81 10.03
C LEU A 607 -4.54 -0.78 9.05
N ALA A 608 -3.43 -1.46 9.35
CA ALA A 608 -2.24 -1.46 8.49
C ALA A 608 -2.51 -2.00 7.08
N PHE A 609 -3.46 -2.91 6.93
CA PHE A 609 -3.95 -3.39 5.64
C PHE A 609 -5.23 -2.67 5.17
N GLY A 610 -5.64 -1.59 5.81
CA GLY A 610 -6.94 -0.96 5.63
C GLY A 610 -8.10 -1.79 6.17
N PHE A 611 -9.32 -1.44 5.75
CA PHE A 611 -10.56 -2.10 6.15
C PHE A 611 -11.55 -2.19 4.98
N GLY A 612 -12.54 -3.06 5.10
CA GLY A 612 -13.66 -3.21 4.17
C GLY A 612 -13.28 -3.84 2.83
N ALA A 613 -14.16 -3.68 1.84
CA ALA A 613 -14.00 -4.26 0.49
C ALA A 613 -12.73 -3.78 -0.22
N ARG A 614 -12.20 -2.61 0.19
CA ARG A 614 -11.00 -1.98 -0.36
C ARG A 614 -9.78 -2.05 0.54
N GLN A 615 -9.74 -3.01 1.48
CA GLN A 615 -8.50 -3.38 2.16
C GLN A 615 -7.42 -3.84 1.17
N CYS A 616 -6.18 -3.99 1.62
CA CYS A 616 -5.05 -4.45 0.80
C CYS A 616 -5.39 -5.75 0.06
N VAL A 617 -5.16 -5.77 -1.26
CA VAL A 617 -5.40 -6.93 -2.12
C VAL A 617 -4.38 -8.05 -1.89
N GLY A 618 -3.14 -7.70 -1.50
CA GLY A 618 -2.08 -8.65 -1.16
C GLY A 618 -2.08 -9.09 0.31
N ARG A 619 -3.08 -8.72 1.11
CA ARG A 619 -3.08 -8.94 2.57
C ARG A 619 -2.76 -10.38 2.96
N ARG A 620 -3.41 -11.36 2.31
CA ARG A 620 -3.20 -12.78 2.64
C ARG A 620 -1.84 -13.30 2.22
N ILE A 621 -1.28 -12.79 1.12
CA ILE A 621 0.08 -13.13 0.69
C ILE A 621 1.06 -12.60 1.75
N ALA A 622 1.03 -11.29 2.01
CA ALA A 622 1.93 -10.63 2.96
C ALA A 622 1.82 -11.18 4.39
N GLU A 623 0.60 -11.40 4.92
CA GLU A 623 0.40 -11.98 6.25
C GLU A 623 1.06 -13.36 6.37
N ASN A 624 0.86 -14.25 5.38
CA ASN A 624 1.42 -15.61 5.43
C ASN A 624 2.93 -15.61 5.16
N GLU A 625 3.40 -14.79 4.21
CA GLU A 625 4.81 -14.63 3.88
C GLU A 625 5.63 -14.19 5.11
N MET A 626 5.17 -13.15 5.82
CA MET A 626 5.82 -12.68 7.05
C MET A 626 5.77 -13.73 8.16
N GLN A 627 4.63 -14.40 8.35
CA GLN A 627 4.48 -15.40 9.41
C GLN A 627 5.39 -16.60 9.18
N LEU A 628 5.43 -17.14 7.96
CA LEU A 628 6.25 -18.31 7.63
C LEU A 628 7.73 -18.00 7.79
N LEU A 629 8.18 -16.84 7.32
CA LEU A 629 9.58 -16.45 7.51
C LEU A 629 9.94 -16.32 9.00
N LEU A 630 9.15 -15.57 9.77
CA LEU A 630 9.43 -15.40 11.20
C LEU A 630 9.34 -16.72 11.97
N MET A 631 8.42 -17.61 11.58
CA MET A 631 8.31 -18.96 12.13
C MET A 631 9.60 -19.75 11.93
N HIS A 632 10.09 -19.85 10.69
CA HIS A 632 11.34 -20.56 10.39
C HIS A 632 12.56 -19.91 11.06
N ILE A 633 12.62 -18.58 11.11
CA ILE A 633 13.70 -17.89 11.83
C ILE A 633 13.67 -18.22 13.32
N LEU A 634 12.50 -18.15 13.98
CA LEU A 634 12.39 -18.40 15.43
C LEU A 634 12.62 -19.86 15.83
N LEU A 635 12.38 -20.81 14.91
CA LEU A 635 12.70 -22.22 15.10
C LEU A 635 14.22 -22.47 15.07
N ASN A 636 14.97 -21.71 14.29
CA ASN A 636 16.38 -21.99 13.99
C ASN A 636 17.39 -21.00 14.60
N PHE A 637 16.92 -19.82 15.05
CA PHE A 637 17.78 -18.76 15.53
C PHE A 637 17.27 -18.08 16.81
N GLN A 638 18.23 -17.70 17.65
CA GLN A 638 18.10 -16.64 18.65
C GLN A 638 18.54 -15.32 18.03
N LEU A 639 17.69 -14.30 18.14
CA LEU A 639 17.97 -12.95 17.66
C LEU A 639 18.46 -12.07 18.81
N SER A 640 19.44 -11.23 18.54
CA SER A 640 19.79 -10.08 19.38
C SER A 640 20.17 -8.89 18.51
N VAL A 641 20.24 -7.70 19.11
CA VAL A 641 20.59 -6.46 18.42
C VAL A 641 21.80 -5.80 19.09
N PRO A 642 22.70 -5.14 18.35
CA PRO A 642 23.85 -4.44 18.94
C PRO A 642 23.45 -3.22 19.78
N SER A 643 22.30 -2.62 19.50
CA SER A 643 21.77 -1.46 20.22
C SER A 643 20.26 -1.62 20.40
N SER A 644 19.76 -1.26 21.59
CA SER A 644 18.34 -1.22 21.92
C SER A 644 17.69 0.15 21.65
N GLU A 645 18.46 1.13 21.16
CA GLU A 645 17.95 2.46 20.80
C GLU A 645 16.85 2.37 19.72
N ASP A 646 15.92 3.32 19.76
CA ASP A 646 14.85 3.37 18.77
C ASP A 646 15.38 3.60 17.35
N ILE A 647 14.87 2.81 16.41
CA ILE A 647 15.15 2.99 14.98
C ILE A 647 14.56 4.32 14.53
N LYS A 648 15.42 5.18 13.98
CA LYS A 648 14.97 6.37 13.25
C LYS A 648 14.26 5.96 11.96
N THR A 649 13.10 6.56 11.70
CA THR A 649 12.27 6.25 10.53
C THR A 649 12.15 7.42 9.57
N ASN A 650 12.08 7.13 8.27
CA ASN A 650 11.70 8.08 7.22
C ASN A 650 10.53 7.54 6.38
N VAL A 651 9.95 8.41 5.53
CA VAL A 651 8.85 8.09 4.62
C VAL A 651 9.24 8.39 3.19
N THR A 652 9.20 7.37 2.35
CA THR A 652 9.45 7.45 0.90
C THR A 652 8.23 6.98 0.13
N LEU A 653 7.03 7.44 0.55
CA LEU A 653 5.69 6.88 0.30
C LEU A 653 5.30 5.78 1.30
N ILE A 654 6.24 4.92 1.66
CA ILE A 654 6.10 3.96 2.76
C ILE A 654 7.00 4.35 3.93
N LEU A 655 6.63 3.94 5.15
CA LEU A 655 7.50 4.07 6.32
C LEU A 655 8.61 3.02 6.29
N GLN A 656 9.85 3.43 6.51
CA GLN A 656 11.01 2.55 6.53
C GLN A 656 12.09 3.06 7.51
N PRO A 657 13.07 2.22 7.92
CA PRO A 657 14.21 2.70 8.69
C PRO A 657 15.05 3.71 7.90
N GLU A 658 15.54 4.76 8.57
CA GLU A 658 16.55 5.68 8.01
C GLU A 658 17.88 4.95 7.78
N THR A 659 18.20 4.00 8.66
CA THR A 659 19.36 3.12 8.55
C THR A 659 18.92 1.70 8.87
N PRO A 660 19.14 0.74 7.96
CA PRO A 660 18.83 -0.67 8.21
C PRO A 660 19.38 -1.18 9.54
N PRO A 661 18.55 -1.85 10.38
CA PRO A 661 19.02 -2.37 11.65
C PRO A 661 19.95 -3.58 11.43
N ARG A 662 21.06 -3.61 12.17
CA ARG A 662 21.91 -4.80 12.22
C ARG A 662 21.34 -5.78 13.23
N ILE A 663 21.21 -7.04 12.81
CA ILE A 663 20.67 -8.13 13.62
C ILE A 663 21.75 -9.20 13.80
N THR A 664 21.88 -9.70 15.02
CA THR A 664 22.70 -10.86 15.34
C THR A 664 21.83 -12.10 15.32
N PHE A 665 22.19 -13.06 14.46
CA PHE A 665 21.57 -14.37 14.38
C PHE A 665 22.48 -15.39 15.04
N THR A 666 22.04 -16.00 16.13
CA THR A 666 22.73 -17.11 16.82
C THR A 666 21.99 -18.39 16.55
N LYS A 667 22.67 -19.41 16.03
CA LYS A 667 22.08 -20.73 15.75
C LYS A 667 21.61 -21.39 17.06
N LEU A 668 20.42 -22.02 17.03
CA LEU A 668 19.82 -22.74 18.15
C LEU A 668 20.16 -24.22 18.17
#